data_AF-A0A939TTL6-F1
#
_entry.id   AF-A0A939TTL6-F1
#
_cell.length_a   1.000
_cell.length_b   1.000
_cell.length_c   1.000
_cell.angle_alpha   90.00
_cell.angle_beta   90.00
_cell.angle_gamma   90.00
#
_symmetry.space_group_name_H-M   'P 1'
#
loop_
_entity.id
_entity.type
_entity.pdbx_description
1 polymer ?
#
loop_
_entity_poly.entity_id
_entity_poly.type
_entity_poly.pdbx_seq_one_letter_code
_entity_poly.pdbx_strand_id
1 'polypeptide(L)'
;MSSNATGTNEIVVSTTTASGMNDPTVTLLPAGGWIAIWSATDDADNTHVFMQRFDAAGDPVGAEIPVGDPDVEHFKPTVVALADGGFIVTSDGGPIVQQRFDADGNTVGAETQVNTTGGDVRLVKSVALSDGGWVTTWQAGSGNEDVLQQRFDADGNTVGAETQVNTTTSGRHVFPDLVALSDGGWVVTWFVVDGNIFLQRFDANGDKVDGETRVNSTSAGTQRFPAVAALSDGGWVVTWESPDADQTGIFQQRYDSDGDAVGGETQVNATSTSFQSDADVVALSDGGWVVTWQSFGQDGDSYGIYQQRYDSDGNAVGTETLVNVTTEGYQDSASVTALPNGGWIVSWVSEDPVTSKPVVHQRIFASDVEGTSGNDTLTGTVFDETLIGGAGNDTYYVDNAGDVVVEEADAGTDTVRANRSYVLGANVENLVLTGTGNTSGTGNSLDNVMTGNSGNNTLNGEAGNDTLKGGSGNDTLNGGSGADRMEGGSGNDTYYVDNAGDVVVESWGGGTDTVRASRSYTLGSNVENLVLTGTGNTSGTGNSLNNTITGNSGNNTLNGSSGNDSLSGGAGNDRLIGGSGNDTLNGGTGADRMEGGSGNDTYYVDHSGDVVVESSGGGTDTVRASRSYTLGSNLEKLVLTGTGNTSGAGNSLSNTIGGNSGNNTLNGYSGNDSLSGGAGNDSLYGGSGNDSLLGGSGNDRMKGGSGNDKLTGSSGADVLFGDSGADRFIFKSLSDSTVSSSGRDTIEDFSRSQGDRIDLSAIDASTKSSGNQAFSFVGEKSYSGKAGELRYVNKDGDTFIYGDVNGDRKSDFSIKIDANIDLVKGDFIL
;
A
#
# COMPACT_ATOMS: atom_id res chain seq x y z
N MET A 1 -15.58 7.99 23.06
CA MET A 1 -15.48 6.89 22.07
C MET A 1 -14.78 7.39 20.82
N SER A 2 -13.45 7.40 20.82
CA SER A 2 -12.74 7.07 19.59
C SER A 2 -12.72 5.55 19.56
N SER A 3 -13.53 4.95 18.69
CA SER A 3 -13.22 3.62 18.18
C SER A 3 -11.78 3.71 17.66
N ASN A 4 -10.85 2.99 18.29
CA ASN A 4 -9.44 3.04 17.92
C ASN A 4 -9.31 2.73 16.43
N ALA A 5 -8.85 3.70 15.65
CA ALA A 5 -8.63 3.54 14.22
C ALA A 5 -7.49 2.55 13.90
N THR A 6 -6.75 2.13 14.91
CA THR A 6 -5.64 1.18 14.86
C THR A 6 -6.08 -0.28 15.02
N GLY A 7 -7.31 -0.55 15.48
CA GLY A 7 -7.77 -1.92 15.74
C GLY A 7 -7.01 -2.63 16.87
N THR A 8 -6.28 -1.87 17.72
CA THR A 8 -5.55 -2.37 18.90
C THR A 8 -6.31 -1.97 20.17
N ASN A 9 -6.27 -2.82 21.21
CA ASN A 9 -6.93 -2.57 22.49
C ASN A 9 -6.13 -1.66 23.45
N GLU A 10 -5.23 -0.84 22.91
CA GLU A 10 -4.52 0.18 23.68
C GLU A 10 -5.38 1.43 23.86
N ILE A 11 -5.64 1.84 25.10
CA ILE A 11 -6.47 2.99 25.42
C ILE A 11 -5.74 3.97 26.32
N VAL A 12 -5.91 5.26 26.03
CA VAL A 12 -5.42 6.35 26.88
C VAL A 12 -6.32 6.46 28.10
N VAL A 13 -5.74 6.34 29.29
CA VAL A 13 -6.42 6.35 30.59
C VAL A 13 -6.56 7.77 31.12
N SER A 14 -5.47 8.51 31.12
CA SER A 14 -5.40 9.84 31.74
C SER A 14 -5.97 10.90 30.80
N THR A 15 -6.86 11.75 31.31
CA THR A 15 -7.40 12.90 30.56
C THR A 15 -6.86 14.24 31.03
N THR A 16 -6.23 14.25 32.21
CA THR A 16 -5.53 15.41 32.76
C THR A 16 -4.31 15.78 31.92
N THR A 17 -4.10 17.08 31.70
CA THR A 17 -2.93 17.61 30.98
C THR A 17 -1.72 17.88 31.89
N ALA A 18 -1.70 17.20 33.03
CA ALA A 18 -0.68 17.34 34.08
C ALA A 18 0.71 16.95 33.54
N SER A 19 1.75 17.49 34.17
CA SER A 19 3.14 17.10 33.89
C SER A 19 3.56 15.97 34.83
N GLY A 20 4.59 15.19 34.50
CA GLY A 20 5.15 14.21 35.43
C GLY A 20 4.19 13.10 35.88
N MET A 21 3.40 12.53 34.96
CA MET A 21 2.64 11.31 35.25
C MET A 21 3.60 10.15 35.49
N ASN A 22 3.44 9.46 36.62
CA ASN A 22 4.30 8.35 37.03
C ASN A 22 3.49 7.30 37.80
N ASP A 23 4.04 6.08 37.82
CA ASP A 23 3.61 4.99 38.71
C ASP A 23 2.14 4.59 38.56
N PRO A 24 1.70 4.24 37.35
CA PRO A 24 0.36 3.73 37.16
C PRO A 24 0.24 2.39 37.90
N THR A 25 -0.85 2.22 38.63
CA THR A 25 -1.21 0.93 39.23
C THR A 25 -2.62 0.58 38.79
N VAL A 26 -2.84 -0.68 38.45
CA VAL A 26 -4.15 -1.18 38.02
C VAL A 26 -4.64 -2.28 38.95
N THR A 27 -5.92 -2.28 39.30
CA THR A 27 -6.50 -3.30 40.19
C THR A 27 -7.97 -3.55 39.88
N LEU A 28 -8.36 -4.82 39.90
CA LEU A 28 -9.72 -5.28 39.68
C LEU A 28 -10.64 -4.95 40.87
N LEU A 29 -11.89 -4.58 40.58
CA LEU A 29 -12.94 -4.43 41.59
C LEU A 29 -13.76 -5.71 41.77
N PRO A 30 -14.24 -6.04 42.99
CA PRO A 30 -14.98 -7.29 43.24
C PRO A 30 -16.35 -7.32 42.55
N ALA A 31 -16.93 -6.16 42.25
CA ALA A 31 -18.19 -6.02 41.53
C ALA A 31 -18.03 -6.12 39.99
N GLY A 32 -16.80 -6.30 39.49
CA GLY A 32 -16.44 -6.22 38.07
C GLY A 32 -15.90 -4.83 37.67
N GLY A 33 -15.16 -4.80 36.56
CA GLY A 33 -14.40 -3.61 36.14
C GLY A 33 -13.09 -3.45 36.92
N TRP A 34 -12.37 -2.36 36.68
CA TRP A 34 -11.09 -2.07 37.34
C TRP A 34 -10.90 -0.58 37.60
N ILE A 35 -9.88 -0.28 38.41
CA ILE A 35 -9.40 1.07 38.67
C ILE A 35 -7.96 1.16 38.22
N ALA A 36 -7.65 2.23 37.47
CA ALA A 36 -6.30 2.68 37.25
C ALA A 36 -6.05 3.91 38.12
N ILE A 37 -4.92 3.94 38.82
CA ILE A 37 -4.46 5.07 39.62
C ILE A 37 -3.07 5.48 39.15
N TRP A 38 -2.73 6.75 39.26
CA TRP A 38 -1.40 7.26 38.94
C TRP A 38 -1.12 8.54 39.71
N SER A 39 0.16 8.90 39.82
CA SER A 39 0.56 10.23 40.31
C SER A 39 0.73 11.18 39.12
N ALA A 40 0.37 12.46 39.28
CA ALA A 40 0.61 13.49 38.28
C ALA A 40 0.84 14.87 38.93
N THR A 41 1.74 15.66 38.35
CA THR A 41 2.11 16.98 38.83
C THR A 41 1.28 18.07 38.14
N ASP A 42 0.56 18.85 38.93
CA ASP A 42 -0.27 19.96 38.44
C ASP A 42 0.55 21.16 37.94
N ASP A 43 -0.13 22.16 37.37
CA ASP A 43 0.52 23.39 36.86
C ASP A 43 1.17 24.25 37.96
N ALA A 44 0.94 23.92 39.24
CA ALA A 44 1.53 24.57 40.40
C ALA A 44 2.71 23.77 40.99
N ASP A 45 3.21 22.77 40.25
CA ASP A 45 4.30 21.86 40.62
C ASP A 45 3.99 20.95 41.82
N ASN A 46 2.73 20.76 42.20
CA ASN A 46 2.34 19.81 43.26
C ASN A 46 1.94 18.47 42.65
N THR A 47 2.42 17.37 43.23
CA THR A 47 2.08 16.02 42.76
C THR A 47 0.84 15.50 43.49
N HIS A 48 -0.17 15.10 42.73
CA HIS A 48 -1.43 14.54 43.23
C HIS A 48 -1.62 13.12 42.73
N VAL A 49 -2.47 12.36 43.40
CA VAL A 49 -2.91 11.05 42.92
C VAL A 49 -4.24 11.21 42.21
N PHE A 50 -4.34 10.62 41.03
CA PHE A 50 -5.57 10.56 40.24
C PHE A 50 -6.02 9.11 40.09
N MET A 51 -7.31 8.93 39.92
CA MET A 51 -7.89 7.63 39.61
C MET A 51 -8.95 7.72 38.52
N GLN A 52 -9.05 6.67 37.71
CA GLN A 52 -10.11 6.45 36.73
C GLN A 52 -10.66 5.05 36.89
N ARG A 53 -11.99 4.94 36.91
CA ARG A 53 -12.71 3.66 36.95
C ARG A 53 -13.05 3.22 35.53
N PHE A 54 -13.08 1.92 35.30
CA PHE A 54 -13.47 1.29 34.05
C PHE A 54 -14.50 0.19 34.30
N ASP A 55 -15.43 0.01 33.37
CA ASP A 55 -16.32 -1.15 33.37
C ASP A 55 -15.62 -2.39 32.77
N ALA A 56 -16.30 -3.54 32.76
CA ALA A 56 -15.73 -4.78 32.26
C ALA A 56 -15.44 -4.79 30.75
N ALA A 57 -15.97 -3.81 29.98
CA ALA A 57 -15.69 -3.65 28.56
C ALA A 57 -14.48 -2.73 28.29
N GLY A 58 -13.93 -2.09 29.34
CA GLY A 58 -12.86 -1.11 29.21
C GLY A 58 -13.33 0.30 28.94
N ASP A 59 -14.63 0.58 29.08
CA ASP A 59 -15.15 1.94 28.98
C ASP A 59 -14.98 2.69 30.32
N PRO A 60 -14.52 3.95 30.29
CA PRO A 60 -14.35 4.75 31.50
C PRO A 60 -15.69 5.07 32.17
N VAL A 61 -15.78 4.82 33.48
CA VAL A 61 -16.94 5.07 34.32
C VAL A 61 -16.74 6.35 35.13
N GLY A 62 -17.44 7.42 34.72
CA GLY A 62 -17.32 8.72 35.38
C GLY A 62 -16.09 9.51 34.94
N ALA A 63 -15.88 10.67 35.56
CA ALA A 63 -14.71 11.51 35.33
C ALA A 63 -13.54 11.06 36.23
N GLU A 64 -12.33 11.45 35.83
CA GLU A 64 -11.11 11.30 36.62
C GLU A 64 -11.25 11.98 38.00
N ILE A 65 -10.84 11.27 39.06
CA ILE A 65 -11.05 11.68 40.45
C ILE A 65 -9.69 11.94 41.12
N PRO A 66 -9.42 13.15 41.64
CA PRO A 66 -8.25 13.38 42.49
C PRO A 66 -8.45 12.70 43.85
N VAL A 67 -7.38 12.12 44.38
CA VAL A 67 -7.34 11.35 45.62
C VAL A 67 -6.50 12.09 46.66
N GLY A 68 -7.00 12.13 47.90
CA GLY A 68 -6.27 12.72 49.03
C GLY A 68 -6.62 14.18 49.30
N ASP A 69 -5.90 14.79 50.24
CA ASP A 69 -5.98 16.22 50.55
C ASP A 69 -5.30 17.02 49.42
N PRO A 70 -5.99 17.94 48.73
CA PRO A 70 -5.39 18.73 47.65
C PRO A 70 -4.24 19.65 48.10
N ASP A 71 -4.07 19.86 49.40
CA ASP A 71 -2.97 20.67 49.97
C ASP A 71 -1.72 19.83 50.34
N VAL A 72 -1.73 18.51 50.08
CA VAL A 72 -0.63 17.57 50.39
C VAL A 72 -0.14 16.91 49.10
N GLU A 73 1.18 16.82 48.91
CA GLU A 73 1.73 16.08 47.77
C GLU A 73 1.60 14.57 48.03
N HIS A 74 1.22 13.80 47.01
CA HIS A 74 1.07 12.35 47.10
C HIS A 74 1.82 11.65 45.95
N PHE A 75 2.63 10.65 46.28
CA PHE A 75 3.47 9.87 45.36
C PHE A 75 3.22 8.36 45.49
N LYS A 76 3.62 7.60 44.46
CA LYS A 76 3.67 6.11 44.45
C LYS A 76 2.38 5.47 45.01
N PRO A 77 1.21 5.75 44.42
CA PRO A 77 -0.04 5.29 45.00
C PRO A 77 -0.22 3.79 44.78
N THR A 78 -0.85 3.12 45.73
CA THR A 78 -1.30 1.72 45.63
C THR A 78 -2.79 1.65 45.95
N VAL A 79 -3.51 0.71 45.35
CA VAL A 79 -4.94 0.54 45.56
C VAL A 79 -5.24 -0.88 46.03
N VAL A 80 -6.16 -0.99 46.98
CA VAL A 80 -6.67 -2.27 47.48
C VAL A 80 -8.18 -2.29 47.32
N ALA A 81 -8.69 -3.26 46.58
CA ALA A 81 -10.10 -3.57 46.51
C ALA A 81 -10.56 -4.28 47.80
N LEU A 82 -11.68 -3.82 48.38
CA LEU A 82 -12.26 -4.38 49.60
C LEU A 82 -13.46 -5.28 49.29
N ALA A 83 -13.70 -6.28 50.13
CA ALA A 83 -14.79 -7.25 49.95
C ALA A 83 -16.20 -6.63 49.97
N ASP A 84 -16.37 -5.42 50.50
CA ASP A 84 -17.63 -4.67 50.47
C ASP A 84 -17.89 -3.95 49.13
N GLY A 85 -16.98 -4.09 48.16
CA GLY A 85 -17.02 -3.45 46.85
C GLY A 85 -16.38 -2.06 46.82
N GLY A 86 -15.99 -1.50 47.96
CA GLY A 86 -15.19 -0.28 48.04
C GLY A 86 -13.71 -0.55 47.77
N PHE A 87 -12.89 0.49 47.94
CA PHE A 87 -11.44 0.38 47.77
C PHE A 87 -10.70 1.40 48.63
N ILE A 88 -9.41 1.18 48.82
CA ILE A 88 -8.53 2.07 49.58
C ILE A 88 -7.37 2.45 48.67
N VAL A 89 -7.10 3.75 48.61
CA VAL A 89 -5.88 4.25 47.98
C VAL A 89 -4.92 4.64 49.10
N THR A 90 -3.71 4.11 49.05
CA THR A 90 -2.61 4.45 49.96
C THR A 90 -1.52 5.14 49.15
N SER A 91 -0.95 6.22 49.67
CA SER A 91 0.11 6.98 48.99
C SER A 91 1.14 7.52 49.97
N ASP A 92 2.30 7.89 49.43
CA ASP A 92 3.37 8.58 50.16
C ASP A 92 3.14 10.10 50.08
N GLY A 93 2.86 10.76 51.20
CA GLY A 93 2.73 12.22 51.25
C GLY A 93 3.60 12.90 52.29
N GLY A 94 4.75 12.29 52.61
CA GLY A 94 5.56 12.63 53.78
C GLY A 94 5.34 11.60 54.90
N PRO A 95 4.18 11.57 55.59
CA PRO A 95 3.66 10.35 56.18
C PRO A 95 2.95 9.49 55.11
N ILE A 96 2.86 8.19 55.37
CA ILE A 96 2.04 7.29 54.56
C ILE A 96 0.60 7.51 54.96
N VAL A 97 -0.26 7.76 53.99
CA VAL A 97 -1.67 8.08 54.19
C VAL A 97 -2.56 7.18 53.36
N GLN A 98 -3.78 6.95 53.84
CA GLN A 98 -4.77 6.16 53.15
C GLN A 98 -6.15 6.83 53.19
N GLN A 99 -6.84 6.78 52.05
CA GLN A 99 -8.21 7.25 51.86
C GLN A 99 -9.10 6.08 51.40
N ARG A 100 -10.20 5.86 52.12
CA ARG A 100 -11.22 4.86 51.75
C ARG A 100 -12.26 5.47 50.81
N PHE A 101 -12.73 4.65 49.88
CA PHE A 101 -13.78 4.96 48.92
C PHE A 101 -14.86 3.88 48.92
N ASP A 102 -16.09 4.28 48.61
CA ASP A 102 -17.17 3.33 48.30
C ASP A 102 -17.05 2.79 46.87
N ALA A 103 -17.91 1.84 46.50
CA ALA A 103 -17.92 1.22 45.18
C ALA A 103 -18.18 2.22 44.03
N ASP A 104 -18.75 3.39 44.33
CA ASP A 104 -19.03 4.44 43.36
C ASP A 104 -17.86 5.43 43.23
N GLY A 105 -16.83 5.31 44.06
CA GLY A 105 -15.67 6.19 44.09
C GLY A 105 -15.85 7.45 44.93
N ASN A 106 -16.86 7.49 45.81
CA ASN A 106 -17.00 8.58 46.78
C ASN A 106 -16.14 8.30 48.01
N THR A 107 -15.57 9.36 48.60
CA THR A 107 -14.77 9.24 49.83
C THR A 107 -15.62 8.77 51.02
N VAL A 108 -15.06 7.84 51.80
CA VAL A 108 -15.66 7.32 53.03
C VAL A 108 -14.75 7.67 54.20
N GLY A 109 -15.18 8.66 55.00
CA GLY A 109 -14.37 9.18 56.10
C GLY A 109 -13.24 10.11 55.62
N ALA A 110 -12.45 10.58 56.58
CA ALA A 110 -11.27 11.41 56.31
C ALA A 110 -10.05 10.54 56.04
N GLU A 111 -9.07 11.11 55.36
CA GLU A 111 -7.75 10.52 55.19
C GLU A 111 -7.09 10.22 56.55
N THR A 112 -6.40 9.09 56.63
CA THR A 112 -5.75 8.62 57.86
C THR A 112 -4.29 8.28 57.62
N GLN A 113 -3.44 8.60 58.60
CA GLN A 113 -2.02 8.23 58.58
C GLN A 113 -1.85 6.74 58.96
N VAL A 114 -1.05 6.02 58.16
CA VAL A 114 -0.74 4.59 58.30
C VAL A 114 0.42 4.36 59.26
N ASN A 115 1.53 5.09 59.09
CA ASN A 115 2.76 4.89 59.84
C ASN A 115 2.75 5.63 61.17
N THR A 116 3.36 5.02 62.19
CA THR A 116 3.67 5.66 63.48
C THR A 116 5.13 6.05 63.59
N THR A 117 6.03 5.33 62.89
CA THR A 117 7.45 5.70 62.80
C THR A 117 7.62 6.96 61.97
N GLY A 118 8.23 7.98 62.58
CA GLY A 118 8.63 9.21 61.89
C GLY A 118 9.95 9.03 61.13
N GLY A 119 10.19 9.89 60.16
CA GLY A 119 11.38 9.84 59.30
C GLY A 119 10.99 9.94 57.83
N ASP A 120 11.94 9.59 56.96
CA ASP A 120 11.71 9.41 55.53
C ASP A 120 11.03 8.05 55.32
N VAL A 121 9.74 8.04 54.99
CA VAL A 121 8.94 6.85 54.68
C VAL A 121 8.43 6.96 53.24
N ARG A 122 8.56 5.90 52.45
CA ARG A 122 8.24 5.92 51.01
C ARG A 122 8.06 4.52 50.43
N LEU A 123 7.69 4.45 49.15
CA LEU A 123 7.54 3.21 48.37
C LEU A 123 6.55 2.24 49.02
N VAL A 124 5.30 2.70 49.10
CA VAL A 124 4.23 1.97 49.76
C VAL A 124 3.63 0.91 48.83
N LYS A 125 3.32 -0.26 49.40
CA LYS A 125 2.54 -1.32 48.75
C LYS A 125 1.50 -1.85 49.72
N SER A 126 0.31 -2.16 49.22
CA SER A 126 -0.80 -2.66 50.03
C SER A 126 -1.48 -3.84 49.36
N VAL A 127 -1.93 -4.82 50.15
CA VAL A 127 -2.67 -5.99 49.64
C VAL A 127 -3.86 -6.34 50.53
N ALA A 128 -4.99 -6.71 49.91
CA ALA A 128 -6.16 -7.23 50.64
C ALA A 128 -5.88 -8.62 51.21
N LEU A 129 -6.36 -8.86 52.43
CA LEU A 129 -6.34 -10.17 53.07
C LEU A 129 -7.70 -10.86 52.94
N SER A 130 -7.70 -12.19 53.06
CA SER A 130 -8.91 -13.02 52.95
C SER A 130 -9.92 -12.81 54.09
N ASP A 131 -9.50 -12.19 55.20
CA ASP A 131 -10.37 -11.80 56.32
C ASP A 131 -11.09 -10.46 56.10
N GLY A 132 -10.85 -9.81 54.95
CA GLY A 132 -11.42 -8.51 54.58
C GLY A 132 -10.58 -7.31 55.06
N GLY A 133 -9.52 -7.53 55.84
CA GLY A 133 -8.52 -6.51 56.16
C GLY A 133 -7.50 -6.32 55.04
N TRP A 134 -6.44 -5.56 55.33
CA TRP A 134 -5.30 -5.39 54.43
C TRP A 134 -4.00 -5.19 55.20
N VAL A 135 -2.88 -5.37 54.51
CA VAL A 135 -1.55 -5.07 55.02
C VAL A 135 -0.92 -4.04 54.12
N THR A 136 -0.24 -3.07 54.73
CA THR A 136 0.57 -2.07 54.04
C THR A 136 2.01 -2.22 54.46
N THR A 137 2.93 -2.27 53.50
CA THR A 137 4.38 -2.31 53.70
C THR A 137 5.03 -1.07 53.09
N TRP A 138 6.16 -0.65 53.65
CA TRP A 138 6.92 0.50 53.16
C TRP A 138 8.37 0.46 53.59
N GLN A 139 9.18 1.30 52.94
CA GLN A 139 10.55 1.57 53.33
C GLN A 139 10.59 2.72 54.35
N ALA A 140 11.40 2.60 55.40
CA ALA A 140 11.58 3.63 56.43
C ALA A 140 13.06 3.88 56.78
N GLY A 141 13.48 5.14 56.82
CA GLY A 141 14.79 5.57 57.32
C GLY A 141 15.60 6.44 56.34
N SER A 142 16.70 7.03 56.82
CA SER A 142 17.56 7.96 56.05
C SER A 142 19.01 7.46 55.91
N GLY A 143 19.24 6.14 55.90
CA GLY A 143 20.57 5.54 55.83
C GLY A 143 20.58 4.02 55.64
N ASN A 144 20.40 3.25 56.72
CA ASN A 144 20.05 1.82 56.63
C ASN A 144 18.53 1.76 56.67
N GLU A 145 17.90 1.97 55.51
CA GLU A 145 16.45 1.88 55.44
C GLU A 145 16.01 0.45 55.78
N ASP A 146 14.98 0.35 56.60
CA ASP A 146 14.33 -0.88 57.03
C ASP A 146 12.99 -1.01 56.31
N VAL A 147 12.49 -2.25 56.20
CA VAL A 147 11.16 -2.52 55.66
C VAL A 147 10.20 -2.69 56.83
N LEU A 148 9.15 -1.89 56.87
CA LEU A 148 8.14 -1.90 57.92
C LEU A 148 6.76 -2.26 57.34
N GLN A 149 5.88 -2.78 58.19
CA GLN A 149 4.50 -3.06 57.82
C GLN A 149 3.51 -2.71 58.93
N GLN A 150 2.25 -2.50 58.54
CA GLN A 150 1.09 -2.37 59.42
C GLN A 150 -0.11 -3.12 58.83
N ARG A 151 -0.80 -3.91 59.67
CA ARG A 151 -2.04 -4.59 59.32
C ARG A 151 -3.25 -3.78 59.77
N PHE A 152 -4.33 -3.87 59.01
CA PHE A 152 -5.63 -3.27 59.28
C PHE A 152 -6.74 -4.30 59.22
N ASP A 153 -7.80 -4.09 60.00
CA ASP A 153 -9.05 -4.84 59.89
C ASP A 153 -9.93 -4.27 58.77
N ALA A 154 -11.06 -4.92 58.46
CA ALA A 154 -11.99 -4.50 57.39
C ALA A 154 -12.63 -3.11 57.62
N ASP A 155 -12.60 -2.61 58.86
CA ASP A 155 -13.09 -1.28 59.21
C ASP A 155 -11.99 -0.21 59.08
N GLY A 156 -10.73 -0.62 58.90
CA GLY A 156 -9.56 0.25 58.80
C GLY A 156 -8.91 0.60 60.12
N ASN A 157 -9.21 -0.14 61.18
CA ASN A 157 -8.46 -0.01 62.43
C ASN A 157 -7.17 -0.82 62.37
N THR A 158 -6.13 -0.34 63.03
CA THR A 158 -4.85 -1.06 63.11
C THR A 158 -5.00 -2.35 63.91
N VAL A 159 -4.45 -3.44 63.37
CA VAL A 159 -4.35 -4.75 64.02
C VAL A 159 -2.90 -4.95 64.43
N GLY A 160 -2.63 -4.88 65.73
CA GLY A 160 -1.26 -4.95 66.26
C GLY A 160 -0.48 -3.65 66.05
N ALA A 161 0.80 -3.68 66.44
CA ALA A 161 1.71 -2.56 66.26
C ALA A 161 2.46 -2.66 64.94
N GLU A 162 2.94 -1.51 64.47
CA GLU A 162 3.87 -1.42 63.35
C GLU A 162 5.08 -2.35 63.59
N THR A 163 5.42 -3.15 62.59
CA THR A 163 6.37 -4.26 62.72
C THR A 163 7.44 -4.21 61.64
N GLN A 164 8.69 -4.46 62.03
CA GLN A 164 9.81 -4.56 61.10
C GLN A 164 9.85 -5.92 60.38
N VAL A 165 9.85 -5.89 59.05
CA VAL A 165 9.84 -7.04 58.16
C VAL A 165 11.21 -7.69 58.08
N ASN A 166 12.24 -6.91 57.72
CA ASN A 166 13.61 -7.41 57.62
C ASN A 166 14.16 -7.78 59.01
N THR A 167 14.99 -8.81 59.07
CA THR A 167 15.71 -9.22 60.29
C THR A 167 17.17 -8.79 60.25
N THR A 168 17.76 -8.75 59.06
CA THR A 168 19.07 -8.15 58.82
C THR A 168 18.91 -6.64 58.69
N THR A 169 19.68 -5.85 59.44
CA THR A 169 19.66 -4.38 59.39
C THR A 169 20.94 -3.77 58.82
N SER A 170 21.79 -4.61 58.22
CA SER A 170 23.05 -4.20 57.59
C SER A 170 22.87 -4.05 56.10
N GLY A 171 23.18 -2.86 55.59
CA GLY A 171 22.87 -2.49 54.20
C GLY A 171 21.63 -1.61 54.15
N ARG A 172 21.24 -1.25 52.93
CA ARG A 172 20.10 -0.37 52.66
C ARG A 172 18.99 -1.20 52.02
N HIS A 173 17.88 -1.42 52.73
CA HIS A 173 16.80 -2.31 52.33
C HIS A 173 15.68 -1.48 51.72
N VAL A 174 15.33 -1.74 50.46
CA VAL A 174 14.56 -0.80 49.65
C VAL A 174 13.60 -1.53 48.70
N PHE A 175 12.61 -0.79 48.18
CA PHE A 175 11.58 -1.25 47.23
C PHE A 175 10.89 -2.54 47.69
N PRO A 176 10.14 -2.50 48.81
CA PRO A 176 9.39 -3.66 49.22
C PRO A 176 8.18 -3.88 48.33
N ASP A 177 7.86 -5.15 48.07
CA ASP A 177 6.61 -5.57 47.45
C ASP A 177 5.96 -6.69 48.28
N LEU A 178 4.65 -6.89 48.16
CA LEU A 178 3.96 -7.91 48.94
C LEU A 178 2.76 -8.52 48.23
N VAL A 179 2.44 -9.76 48.62
CA VAL A 179 1.24 -10.45 48.19
C VAL A 179 0.60 -11.25 49.32
N ALA A 180 -0.74 -11.31 49.32
CA ALA A 180 -1.50 -12.14 50.24
C ALA A 180 -1.56 -13.59 49.72
N LEU A 181 -1.39 -14.55 50.63
CA LEU A 181 -1.45 -15.98 50.34
C LEU A 181 -2.85 -16.53 50.65
N SER A 182 -3.20 -17.66 50.01
CA SER A 182 -4.50 -18.31 50.19
C SER A 182 -4.75 -18.84 51.60
N ASP A 183 -3.70 -19.04 52.40
CA ASP A 183 -3.78 -19.46 53.80
C ASP A 183 -4.09 -18.31 54.78
N GLY A 184 -4.24 -17.08 54.25
CA GLY A 184 -4.47 -15.86 55.02
C GLY A 184 -3.20 -15.16 55.49
N GLY A 185 -2.02 -15.76 55.29
CA GLY A 185 -0.72 -15.12 55.46
C GLY A 185 -0.34 -14.22 54.29
N TRP A 186 0.90 -13.72 54.30
CA TRP A 186 1.44 -12.91 53.21
C TRP A 186 2.96 -13.04 53.10
N VAL A 187 3.49 -12.72 51.94
CA VAL A 187 4.94 -12.65 51.67
C VAL A 187 5.31 -11.21 51.38
N VAL A 188 6.40 -10.74 51.97
CA VAL A 188 7.01 -9.45 51.65
C VAL A 188 8.38 -9.71 51.04
N THR A 189 8.67 -9.09 49.90
CA THR A 189 9.97 -9.11 49.23
C THR A 189 10.62 -7.73 49.29
N TRP A 190 11.95 -7.65 49.17
CA TRP A 190 12.71 -6.40 49.06
C TRP A 190 14.11 -6.70 48.50
N PHE A 191 14.86 -5.67 48.10
CA PHE A 191 16.27 -5.83 47.79
C PHE A 191 17.19 -5.05 48.74
N VAL A 192 18.41 -5.55 48.89
CA VAL A 192 19.48 -4.85 49.59
C VAL A 192 20.36 -4.18 48.53
N VAL A 193 20.58 -2.87 48.64
CA VAL A 193 21.43 -2.11 47.70
C VAL A 193 22.82 -2.72 47.61
N ASP A 194 23.31 -2.89 46.38
CA ASP A 194 24.55 -3.62 46.04
C ASP A 194 24.56 -5.09 46.49
N GLY A 195 23.38 -5.66 46.70
CA GLY A 195 23.18 -6.99 47.27
C GLY A 195 22.20 -7.84 46.46
N ASN A 196 21.29 -8.48 47.19
CA ASN A 196 20.45 -9.58 46.72
C ASN A 196 18.97 -9.30 47.03
N ILE A 197 18.10 -10.11 46.44
CA ILE A 197 16.66 -10.13 46.71
C ILE A 197 16.38 -11.01 47.93
N PHE A 198 15.50 -10.55 48.82
CA PHE A 198 15.09 -11.26 50.02
C PHE A 198 13.57 -11.30 50.14
N LEU A 199 13.09 -12.28 50.90
CA LEU A 199 11.70 -12.41 51.27
C LEU A 199 11.52 -12.78 52.75
N GLN A 200 10.34 -12.47 53.28
CA GLN A 200 9.86 -12.87 54.60
C GLN A 200 8.39 -13.27 54.52
N ARG A 201 8.05 -14.44 55.04
CA ARG A 201 6.67 -14.94 55.16
C ARG A 201 6.06 -14.63 56.53
N PHE A 202 4.78 -14.29 56.53
CA PHE A 202 3.96 -14.03 57.71
C PHE A 202 2.71 -14.91 57.70
N ASP A 203 2.28 -15.33 58.88
CA ASP A 203 1.03 -16.08 59.06
C ASP A 203 -0.18 -15.12 59.09
N ALA A 204 -1.39 -15.69 59.15
CA ALA A 204 -2.62 -14.91 59.22
C ALA A 204 -2.78 -14.06 60.49
N ASN A 205 -1.88 -14.14 61.47
CA ASN A 205 -1.83 -13.25 62.65
C ASN A 205 -0.83 -12.12 62.48
N GLY A 206 0.06 -12.19 61.48
CA GLY A 206 1.18 -11.29 61.28
C GLY A 206 2.46 -11.70 61.99
N ASP A 207 2.54 -12.94 62.47
CA ASP A 207 3.75 -13.53 63.02
C ASP A 207 4.64 -14.08 61.89
N LYS A 208 5.97 -13.95 62.02
CA LYS A 208 6.93 -14.50 61.05
C LYS A 208 6.89 -16.03 61.09
N VAL A 209 6.65 -16.67 59.95
CA VAL A 209 6.59 -18.15 59.83
C VAL A 209 8.00 -18.75 59.80
N ASP A 210 8.92 -18.09 59.10
CA ASP A 210 10.31 -18.51 58.91
C ASP A 210 11.30 -17.37 59.10
N GLY A 211 12.59 -17.64 58.88
CA GLY A 211 13.61 -16.59 58.78
C GLY A 211 13.61 -15.91 57.41
N GLU A 212 14.26 -14.74 57.37
CA GLU A 212 14.58 -14.03 56.13
C GLU A 212 15.33 -14.94 55.14
N THR A 213 14.79 -15.06 53.93
CA THR A 213 15.27 -15.99 52.90
C THR A 213 15.74 -15.22 51.68
N ARG A 214 16.91 -15.56 51.14
CA ARG A 214 17.42 -14.98 49.89
C ARG A 214 16.73 -15.65 48.70
N VAL A 215 16.21 -14.86 47.78
CA VAL A 215 15.46 -15.36 46.61
C VAL A 215 16.39 -15.82 45.51
N ASN A 216 17.25 -14.93 45.04
CA ASN A 216 18.14 -15.20 43.93
C ASN A 216 19.28 -16.16 44.33
N SER A 217 19.68 -17.00 43.38
CA SER A 217 20.83 -17.88 43.50
C SER A 217 22.12 -17.18 43.05
N THR A 218 22.02 -16.32 42.02
CA THR A 218 23.11 -15.53 41.44
C THR A 218 23.44 -14.32 42.32
N SER A 219 24.62 -14.28 42.94
CA SER A 219 25.04 -13.16 43.80
C SER A 219 26.10 -12.24 43.17
N ALA A 220 26.33 -12.37 41.86
CA ALA A 220 27.27 -11.52 41.15
C ALA A 220 26.54 -10.27 40.62
N GLY A 221 27.10 -9.09 40.90
CA GLY A 221 26.48 -7.80 40.57
C GLY A 221 25.22 -7.49 41.40
N THR A 222 24.56 -6.39 41.06
CA THR A 222 23.45 -5.85 41.86
C THR A 222 22.10 -6.35 41.36
N GLN A 223 21.35 -7.01 42.24
CA GLN A 223 19.99 -7.52 41.99
C GLN A 223 18.96 -6.53 42.56
N ARG A 224 17.90 -6.18 41.83
CA ARG A 224 17.01 -5.06 42.21
C ARG A 224 15.54 -5.29 41.83
N PHE A 225 14.67 -4.44 42.39
CA PHE A 225 13.26 -4.28 42.04
C PHE A 225 12.47 -5.59 41.97
N PRO A 226 12.31 -6.28 43.12
CA PRO A 226 11.52 -7.50 43.12
C PRO A 226 10.02 -7.19 43.04
N ALA A 227 9.29 -8.06 42.34
CA ALA A 227 7.83 -8.11 42.38
C ALA A 227 7.37 -9.53 42.73
N VAL A 228 6.20 -9.69 43.35
CA VAL A 228 5.71 -10.99 43.82
C VAL A 228 4.22 -11.21 43.56
N ALA A 229 3.89 -12.41 43.07
CA ALA A 229 2.49 -12.84 42.86
C ALA A 229 2.21 -14.17 43.55
N ALA A 230 1.06 -14.28 44.22
CA ALA A 230 0.59 -15.50 44.84
C ALA A 230 -0.15 -16.37 43.80
N LEU A 231 0.22 -17.64 43.74
CA LEU A 231 -0.33 -18.60 42.80
C LEU A 231 -1.53 -19.33 43.41
N SER A 232 -2.42 -19.85 42.56
CA SER A 232 -3.65 -20.53 42.97
C SER A 232 -3.40 -21.87 43.67
N ASP A 233 -2.20 -22.44 43.54
CA ASP A 233 -1.75 -23.65 44.25
C ASP A 233 -1.28 -23.37 45.69
N GLY A 234 -1.31 -22.11 46.13
CA GLY A 234 -0.85 -21.65 47.44
C GLY A 234 0.63 -21.26 47.49
N GLY A 235 1.37 -21.45 46.40
CA GLY A 235 2.74 -20.97 46.22
C GLY A 235 2.80 -19.50 45.79
N TRP A 236 3.98 -19.05 45.38
CA TRP A 236 4.19 -17.71 44.82
C TRP A 236 5.36 -17.69 43.83
N VAL A 237 5.38 -16.68 42.96
CA VAL A 237 6.50 -16.39 42.07
C VAL A 237 7.08 -15.02 42.41
N VAL A 238 8.41 -14.93 42.45
CA VAL A 238 9.13 -13.67 42.62
C VAL A 238 9.87 -13.38 41.33
N THR A 239 9.74 -12.17 40.80
CA THR A 239 10.50 -11.65 39.66
C THR A 239 11.46 -10.55 40.11
N TRP A 240 12.57 -10.33 39.40
CA TRP A 240 13.52 -9.25 39.71
C TRP A 240 14.45 -8.92 38.53
N GLU A 241 15.13 -7.78 38.61
CA GLU A 241 16.22 -7.38 37.71
C GLU A 241 17.56 -7.96 38.18
N SER A 242 18.29 -8.60 37.27
CA SER A 242 19.62 -9.16 37.50
C SER A 242 20.57 -8.84 36.36
N PRO A 243 21.89 -8.68 36.60
CA PRO A 243 22.88 -8.63 35.53
C PRO A 243 22.80 -9.87 34.63
N ASP A 244 22.85 -9.66 33.33
CA ASP A 244 22.86 -10.71 32.32
C ASP A 244 24.15 -10.67 31.46
N ALA A 245 24.12 -11.24 30.26
CA ALA A 245 25.30 -11.31 29.40
C ALA A 245 25.74 -9.94 28.82
N ASP A 246 24.86 -8.95 28.78
CA ASP A 246 25.15 -7.61 28.25
C ASP A 246 25.07 -6.54 29.34
N GLN A 247 23.88 -6.36 29.94
CA GLN A 247 23.66 -5.37 31.01
C GLN A 247 22.74 -5.93 32.09
N THR A 248 21.41 -5.94 31.89
CA THR A 248 20.44 -6.44 32.87
C THR A 248 19.28 -7.16 32.19
N GLY A 249 18.87 -8.30 32.75
CA GLY A 249 17.70 -9.08 32.37
C GLY A 249 16.70 -9.22 33.52
N ILE A 250 15.51 -9.74 33.21
CA ILE A 250 14.47 -10.08 34.18
C ILE A 250 14.54 -11.56 34.49
N PHE A 251 14.50 -11.91 35.77
CA PHE A 251 14.59 -13.27 36.27
C PHE A 251 13.42 -13.59 37.18
N GLN A 252 13.14 -14.88 37.36
CA GLN A 252 12.09 -15.36 38.23
C GLN A 252 12.47 -16.63 39.02
N GLN A 253 11.78 -16.83 40.15
CA GLN A 253 11.83 -18.04 40.98
C GLN A 253 10.44 -18.33 41.56
N ARG A 254 9.95 -19.56 41.34
CA ARG A 254 8.72 -20.07 41.94
C ARG A 254 8.98 -20.75 43.28
N TYR A 255 8.02 -20.64 44.19
CA TYR A 255 7.99 -21.31 45.49
C TYR A 255 6.66 -22.06 45.64
N ASP A 256 6.68 -23.19 46.34
CA ASP A 256 5.47 -23.90 46.73
C ASP A 256 4.85 -23.31 48.00
N SER A 257 3.71 -23.86 48.43
CA SER A 257 3.00 -23.41 49.64
C SER A 257 3.81 -23.58 50.93
N ASP A 258 4.77 -24.50 50.96
CA ASP A 258 5.64 -24.73 52.12
C ASP A 258 6.80 -23.72 52.15
N GLY A 259 7.03 -23.00 51.04
CA GLY A 259 8.09 -22.00 50.87
C GLY A 259 9.39 -22.57 50.32
N ASP A 260 9.35 -23.79 49.79
CA ASP A 260 10.47 -24.39 49.10
C ASP A 260 10.50 -23.93 47.63
N ALA A 261 11.70 -23.68 47.11
CA ALA A 261 11.88 -23.27 45.72
C ALA A 261 11.51 -24.41 44.76
N VAL A 262 10.63 -24.12 43.79
CA VAL A 262 10.21 -25.04 42.73
C VAL A 262 11.06 -24.78 41.49
N GLY A 263 11.83 -25.79 41.07
CA GLY A 263 12.76 -25.64 39.95
C GLY A 263 13.96 -24.76 40.28
N GLY A 264 14.58 -24.19 39.25
CA GLY A 264 15.69 -23.24 39.39
C GLY A 264 15.29 -21.85 38.91
N GLU A 265 16.17 -20.88 39.20
CA GLU A 265 16.10 -19.52 38.67
C GLU A 265 16.11 -19.54 37.13
N THR A 266 15.16 -18.82 36.52
CA THR A 266 15.02 -18.71 35.06
C THR A 266 14.99 -17.26 34.61
N GLN A 267 15.60 -16.98 33.46
CA GLN A 267 15.49 -15.67 32.80
C GLN A 267 14.15 -15.60 32.05
N VAL A 268 13.43 -14.49 32.25
CA VAL A 268 12.10 -14.25 31.69
C VAL A 268 12.19 -13.72 30.26
N ASN A 269 13.04 -12.72 30.04
CA ASN A 269 13.24 -12.11 28.73
C ASN A 269 14.12 -12.99 27.84
N ALA A 270 13.69 -13.17 26.59
CA ALA A 270 14.49 -13.76 25.52
C ALA A 270 15.50 -12.76 24.94
N THR A 271 15.15 -11.48 24.92
CA THR A 271 16.03 -10.40 24.43
C THR A 271 17.14 -10.11 25.44
N SER A 272 18.40 -10.22 25.04
CA SER A 272 19.56 -10.03 25.93
C SER A 272 20.40 -8.77 25.63
N THR A 273 19.87 -7.84 24.83
CA THR A 273 20.58 -6.62 24.46
C THR A 273 20.09 -5.45 25.31
N SER A 274 21.02 -4.64 25.80
CA SER A 274 20.74 -3.46 26.62
C SER A 274 20.07 -3.78 27.96
N PHE A 275 19.30 -2.84 28.49
CA PHE A 275 18.66 -2.93 29.79
C PHE A 275 17.23 -3.45 29.69
N GLN A 276 16.94 -4.50 30.44
CA GLN A 276 15.59 -4.86 30.85
C GLN A 276 15.44 -4.59 32.35
N SER A 277 14.36 -3.92 32.75
CA SER A 277 14.17 -3.44 34.13
C SER A 277 12.69 -3.34 34.51
N ASP A 278 12.42 -3.02 35.78
CA ASP A 278 11.10 -2.65 36.32
C ASP A 278 10.00 -3.70 36.01
N ALA A 279 10.24 -4.94 36.45
CA ALA A 279 9.31 -6.03 36.22
C ALA A 279 8.14 -6.01 37.22
N ASP A 280 6.95 -6.35 36.73
CA ASP A 280 5.76 -6.62 37.54
C ASP A 280 5.20 -8.00 37.18
N VAL A 281 4.43 -8.62 38.08
CA VAL A 281 3.93 -9.99 37.89
C VAL A 281 2.54 -10.17 38.48
N VAL A 282 1.67 -10.89 37.78
CA VAL A 282 0.36 -11.28 38.28
C VAL A 282 0.05 -12.76 37.99
N ALA A 283 -0.57 -13.43 38.96
CA ALA A 283 -1.10 -14.77 38.77
C ALA A 283 -2.44 -14.74 38.06
N LEU A 284 -2.64 -15.68 37.14
CA LEU A 284 -3.86 -15.85 36.37
C LEU A 284 -4.76 -16.93 36.99
N SER A 285 -6.06 -16.89 36.66
CA SER A 285 -7.06 -17.80 37.23
C SER A 285 -6.89 -19.27 36.80
N ASP A 286 -6.11 -19.53 35.76
CA ASP A 286 -5.75 -20.86 35.26
C ASP A 286 -4.56 -21.49 36.01
N GLY A 287 -3.94 -20.75 36.93
CA GLY A 287 -2.75 -21.15 37.68
C GLY A 287 -1.43 -20.74 37.05
N GLY A 288 -1.44 -20.16 35.84
CA GLY A 288 -0.29 -19.52 35.22
C GLY A 288 -0.05 -18.12 35.77
N TRP A 289 0.88 -17.39 35.15
CA TRP A 289 1.17 -15.98 35.48
C TRP A 289 1.70 -15.21 34.28
N VAL A 290 1.63 -13.88 34.35
CA VAL A 290 2.19 -12.98 33.35
C VAL A 290 3.22 -12.10 34.03
N VAL A 291 4.40 -11.98 33.40
CA VAL A 291 5.44 -11.04 33.79
C VAL A 291 5.50 -9.92 32.75
N THR A 292 5.50 -8.67 33.19
CA THR A 292 5.68 -7.49 32.35
C THR A 292 6.95 -6.75 32.73
N TRP A 293 7.64 -6.11 31.80
CA TRP A 293 8.84 -5.30 32.06
C TRP A 293 9.06 -4.25 30.97
N GLN A 294 9.98 -3.31 31.20
CA GLN A 294 10.44 -2.37 30.18
C GLN A 294 11.79 -2.80 29.59
N SER A 295 11.98 -2.62 28.28
CA SER A 295 13.18 -3.03 27.54
C SER A 295 13.70 -1.89 26.67
N PHE A 296 14.99 -1.54 26.81
CA PHE A 296 15.60 -0.42 26.09
C PHE A 296 16.07 -0.81 24.68
N GLY A 297 15.53 -0.13 23.66
CA GLY A 297 15.95 -0.22 22.26
C GLY A 297 15.49 -1.45 21.52
N GLN A 298 14.68 -2.30 22.15
CA GLN A 298 14.18 -3.53 21.53
C GLN A 298 13.11 -3.25 20.47
N ASP A 299 12.31 -2.20 20.65
CA ASP A 299 11.32 -1.72 19.67
C ASP A 299 11.92 -0.78 18.61
N GLY A 300 13.23 -0.49 18.72
CA GLY A 300 13.97 0.40 17.83
C GLY A 300 14.10 1.85 18.31
N ASP A 301 13.54 2.21 19.48
CA ASP A 301 13.69 3.55 20.07
C ASP A 301 14.16 3.51 21.54
N SER A 302 13.43 4.12 22.48
CA SER A 302 13.79 4.22 23.90
C SER A 302 13.35 2.97 24.65
N TYR A 303 12.62 3.08 25.77
CA TYR A 303 12.00 1.93 26.44
C TYR A 303 10.65 1.58 25.81
N GLY A 304 10.44 0.30 25.53
CA GLY A 304 9.12 -0.29 25.25
C GLY A 304 8.69 -1.26 26.36
N ILE A 305 7.39 -1.50 26.51
CA ILE A 305 6.83 -2.46 27.48
C ILE A 305 6.63 -3.82 26.83
N TYR A 306 7.12 -4.87 27.49
CA TYR A 306 7.07 -6.26 27.04
C TYR A 306 6.42 -7.15 28.08
N GLN A 307 5.96 -8.31 27.63
CA GLN A 307 5.41 -9.34 28.50
C GLN A 307 5.78 -10.76 28.06
N GLN A 308 5.69 -11.69 29.02
CA GLN A 308 5.76 -13.13 28.82
C GLN A 308 4.76 -13.84 29.73
N ARG A 309 3.92 -14.69 29.15
CA ARG A 309 2.99 -15.57 29.89
C ARG A 309 3.65 -16.90 30.21
N TYR A 310 3.28 -17.47 31.36
CA TYR A 310 3.67 -18.79 31.82
C TYR A 310 2.45 -19.64 32.17
N ASP A 311 2.53 -20.94 31.92
CA ASP A 311 1.56 -21.92 32.37
C ASP A 311 1.73 -22.26 33.86
N SER A 312 0.84 -23.09 34.41
CA SER A 312 0.89 -23.49 35.82
C SER A 312 2.11 -24.35 36.21
N ASP A 313 2.83 -24.88 35.22
CA ASP A 313 4.07 -25.65 35.42
C ASP A 313 5.33 -24.74 35.34
N GLY A 314 5.17 -23.50 34.87
CA GLY A 314 6.24 -22.53 34.67
C GLY A 314 6.90 -22.60 33.31
N ASN A 315 6.25 -23.20 32.31
CA ASN A 315 6.70 -23.11 30.93
C ASN A 315 6.17 -21.82 30.30
N ALA A 316 6.99 -21.18 29.45
CA ALA A 316 6.56 -20.01 28.70
C ALA A 316 5.48 -20.39 27.67
N VAL A 317 4.39 -19.62 27.63
CA VAL A 317 3.31 -19.73 26.64
C VAL A 317 3.51 -18.65 25.59
N GLY A 318 3.64 -19.06 24.32
CA GLY A 318 3.96 -18.14 23.22
C GLY A 318 5.36 -17.52 23.33
N THR A 319 5.57 -16.45 22.58
CA THR A 319 6.83 -15.68 22.60
C THR A 319 6.69 -14.38 23.40
N GLU A 320 7.82 -13.83 23.80
CA GLU A 320 7.94 -12.47 24.30
C GLU A 320 7.22 -11.47 23.35
N THR A 321 6.35 -10.64 23.92
CA THR A 321 5.42 -9.81 23.15
C THR A 321 5.49 -8.35 23.58
N LEU A 322 5.54 -7.43 22.61
CA LEU A 322 5.46 -5.99 22.82
C LEU A 322 4.01 -5.59 23.20
N VAL A 323 3.86 -4.88 24.31
CA VAL A 323 2.58 -4.43 24.87
C VAL A 323 2.16 -3.07 24.29
N ASN A 324 3.06 -2.09 24.17
CA ASN A 324 2.72 -0.81 23.56
C ASN A 324 2.68 -0.88 22.02
N VAL A 325 1.78 -0.13 21.40
CA VAL A 325 1.71 0.07 19.95
C VAL A 325 2.54 1.29 19.54
N THR A 326 2.53 2.33 20.37
CA THR A 326 3.36 3.53 20.17
C THR A 326 4.77 3.23 20.62
N THR A 327 5.73 3.25 19.69
CA THR A 327 7.16 3.00 19.96
C THR A 327 8.01 4.29 19.93
N GLU A 328 7.41 5.44 19.68
CA GLU A 328 8.13 6.73 19.70
C GLU A 328 8.20 7.25 21.14
N GLY A 329 9.40 7.68 21.56
CA GLY A 329 9.62 8.15 22.93
C GLY A 329 9.73 7.00 23.92
N TYR A 330 9.62 7.30 25.22
CA TYR A 330 9.72 6.28 26.26
C TYR A 330 8.37 5.72 26.67
N GLN A 331 8.35 4.42 26.98
CA GLN A 331 7.27 3.71 27.66
C GLN A 331 7.84 2.99 28.89
N ASP A 332 7.39 3.37 30.08
CA ASP A 332 7.96 2.90 31.35
C ASP A 332 6.90 2.65 32.45
N SER A 333 7.36 2.07 33.56
CA SER A 333 6.57 1.82 34.77
C SER A 333 5.30 1.02 34.52
N ALA A 334 5.46 -0.18 33.94
CA ALA A 334 4.36 -1.10 33.73
C ALA A 334 3.78 -1.65 35.05
N SER A 335 2.45 -1.79 35.10
CA SER A 335 1.73 -2.50 36.16
C SER A 335 0.72 -3.45 35.54
N VAL A 336 0.58 -4.65 36.09
CA VAL A 336 -0.28 -5.69 35.55
C VAL A 336 -1.30 -6.22 36.57
N THR A 337 -2.53 -6.48 36.13
CA THR A 337 -3.56 -7.14 36.96
C THR A 337 -4.36 -8.17 36.18
N ALA A 338 -4.79 -9.24 36.85
CA ALA A 338 -5.55 -10.33 36.24
C ALA A 338 -7.06 -10.03 36.24
N LEU A 339 -7.72 -10.47 35.18
CA LEU A 339 -9.17 -10.43 35.03
C LEU A 339 -9.81 -11.77 35.43
N PRO A 340 -11.06 -11.78 35.93
CA PRO A 340 -11.73 -13.03 36.34
C PRO A 340 -11.97 -14.03 35.21
N ASN A 341 -11.90 -13.60 33.96
CA ASN A 341 -12.06 -14.44 32.77
C ASN A 341 -10.73 -15.07 32.29
N GLY A 342 -9.64 -14.90 33.04
CA GLY A 342 -8.30 -15.38 32.70
C GLY A 342 -7.48 -14.43 31.83
N GLY A 343 -8.06 -13.31 31.37
CA GLY A 343 -7.32 -12.23 30.73
C GLY A 343 -6.54 -11.37 31.73
N TRP A 344 -5.88 -10.33 31.26
CA TRP A 344 -5.14 -9.38 32.10
C TRP A 344 -5.08 -7.99 31.47
N ILE A 345 -4.75 -7.01 32.29
CA ILE A 345 -4.57 -5.61 31.89
C ILE A 345 -3.16 -5.20 32.24
N VAL A 346 -2.48 -4.55 31.29
CA VAL A 346 -1.20 -3.89 31.52
C VAL A 346 -1.42 -2.39 31.39
N SER A 347 -0.99 -1.62 32.39
CA SER A 347 -0.99 -0.16 32.39
C SER A 347 0.45 0.36 32.43
N TRP A 348 0.76 1.44 31.73
CA TRP A 348 2.10 2.02 31.69
C TRP A 348 2.04 3.52 31.40
N VAL A 349 3.18 4.21 31.54
CA VAL A 349 3.34 5.61 31.12
C VAL A 349 3.99 5.64 29.75
N SER A 350 3.47 6.45 28.84
CA SER A 350 4.07 6.73 27.54
C SER A 350 4.34 8.22 27.38
N GLU A 351 5.44 8.58 26.74
CA GLU A 351 5.60 9.93 26.19
C GLU A 351 4.62 10.14 25.03
N ASP A 352 3.80 11.18 25.08
CA ASP A 352 2.94 11.56 23.97
C ASP A 352 3.78 12.20 22.85
N PRO A 353 3.77 11.66 21.63
CA PRO A 353 4.68 12.08 20.56
C PRO A 353 4.40 13.50 20.04
N VAL A 354 3.25 14.09 20.37
CA VAL A 354 2.86 15.44 19.92
C VAL A 354 3.22 16.50 20.97
N THR A 355 3.02 16.18 22.24
CA THR A 355 3.15 17.11 23.36
C THR A 355 4.41 16.90 24.19
N SER A 356 5.10 15.78 24.02
CA SER A 356 6.23 15.32 24.84
C SER A 356 5.91 15.28 26.34
N LYS A 357 4.63 15.08 26.67
CA LYS A 357 4.15 14.94 28.04
C LYS A 357 3.87 13.46 28.32
N PRO A 358 4.10 12.99 29.55
CA PRO A 358 3.74 11.64 29.94
C PRO A 358 2.21 11.48 29.99
N VAL A 359 1.73 10.33 29.54
CA VAL A 359 0.31 9.94 29.48
C VAL A 359 0.20 8.49 29.96
N VAL A 360 -0.85 8.16 30.73
CA VAL A 360 -1.10 6.78 31.15
C VAL A 360 -1.88 6.04 30.08
N HIS A 361 -1.36 4.90 29.66
CA HIS A 361 -1.96 3.98 28.71
C HIS A 361 -2.30 2.66 29.41
N GLN A 362 -3.24 1.93 28.85
CA GLN A 362 -3.49 0.53 29.22
C GLN A 362 -3.85 -0.31 27.99
N ARG A 363 -3.57 -1.60 28.06
CA ARG A 363 -3.95 -2.60 27.05
C ARG A 363 -4.55 -3.83 27.72
N ILE A 364 -5.60 -4.35 27.11
CA ILE A 364 -6.39 -5.45 27.63
C ILE A 364 -6.12 -6.69 26.78
N PHE A 365 -5.75 -7.78 27.43
CA PHE A 365 -5.53 -9.10 26.84
C PHE A 365 -6.61 -10.04 27.35
N ALA A 366 -7.27 -10.79 26.48
CA ALA A 366 -8.14 -11.87 26.95
C ALA A 366 -7.33 -13.15 27.21
N SER A 367 -7.97 -14.14 27.80
CA SER A 367 -7.36 -15.45 27.98
C SER A 367 -7.11 -16.09 26.61
N ASP A 368 -5.96 -16.77 26.50
CA ASP A 368 -5.70 -17.58 25.31
C ASP A 368 -6.82 -18.60 25.08
N VAL A 369 -7.11 -18.84 23.81
CA VAL A 369 -8.05 -19.85 23.37
C VAL A 369 -7.25 -21.07 22.94
N GLU A 370 -7.34 -22.14 23.73
CA GLU A 370 -6.62 -23.40 23.46
C GLU A 370 -7.57 -24.46 22.89
N GLY A 371 -7.15 -25.06 21.78
CA GLY A 371 -7.78 -26.22 21.18
C GLY A 371 -7.26 -27.53 21.79
N THR A 372 -7.75 -28.63 21.23
CA THR A 372 -7.46 -29.98 21.68
C THR A 372 -6.55 -30.70 20.67
N SER A 373 -6.47 -32.03 20.74
CA SER A 373 -5.83 -32.81 19.68
C SER A 373 -6.81 -33.19 18.56
N GLY A 374 -7.91 -32.47 18.42
CA GLY A 374 -8.96 -32.68 17.44
C GLY A 374 -9.07 -31.47 16.51
N ASN A 375 -10.04 -31.49 15.60
CA ASN A 375 -10.30 -30.32 14.76
C ASN A 375 -11.14 -29.32 15.54
N ASP A 376 -10.53 -28.19 15.87
CA ASP A 376 -11.09 -27.16 16.72
C ASP A 376 -11.45 -25.89 15.93
N THR A 377 -12.35 -25.10 16.50
CA THR A 377 -12.72 -23.78 15.96
C THR A 377 -12.51 -22.76 17.05
N LEU A 378 -11.45 -21.97 16.87
CA LEU A 378 -10.99 -20.97 17.82
C LEU A 378 -11.44 -19.60 17.32
N THR A 379 -12.14 -18.86 18.17
CA THR A 379 -12.67 -17.53 17.83
C THR A 379 -12.12 -16.53 18.82
N GLY A 380 -11.39 -15.53 18.30
CA GLY A 380 -10.96 -14.37 19.06
C GLY A 380 -12.15 -13.60 19.63
N THR A 381 -11.88 -12.83 20.66
CA THR A 381 -12.80 -11.81 21.15
C THR A 381 -12.39 -10.46 20.58
N VAL A 382 -13.00 -9.38 21.07
CA VAL A 382 -12.56 -8.05 20.66
C VAL A 382 -11.21 -7.67 21.27
N PHE A 383 -10.72 -8.42 22.26
CA PHE A 383 -9.44 -8.19 22.91
C PHE A 383 -8.30 -8.84 22.14
N ASP A 384 -7.09 -8.78 22.68
CA ASP A 384 -5.95 -9.46 22.05
C ASP A 384 -5.85 -10.87 22.63
N GLU A 385 -5.78 -11.88 21.77
CA GLU A 385 -5.67 -13.27 22.20
C GLU A 385 -4.56 -14.06 21.48
N THR A 386 -4.00 -15.05 22.18
CA THR A 386 -3.31 -16.15 21.51
C THR A 386 -4.31 -17.26 21.22
N LEU A 387 -4.43 -17.65 19.96
CA LEU A 387 -5.23 -18.79 19.52
C LEU A 387 -4.29 -19.97 19.24
N ILE A 388 -4.38 -21.02 20.04
CA ILE A 388 -3.48 -22.19 20.01
C ILE A 388 -4.28 -23.44 19.65
N GLY A 389 -4.19 -23.93 18.42
CA GLY A 389 -5.05 -25.02 17.91
C GLY A 389 -4.71 -26.39 18.49
N GLY A 390 -3.43 -26.72 18.52
CA GLY A 390 -2.95 -28.01 19.02
C GLY A 390 -2.64 -28.96 17.89
N ALA A 391 -3.34 -30.10 17.80
CA ALA A 391 -3.17 -31.04 16.68
C ALA A 391 -4.54 -31.33 16.09
N GLY A 392 -4.64 -31.55 14.79
CA GLY A 392 -5.90 -31.59 14.08
C GLY A 392 -5.93 -30.54 12.99
N ASN A 393 -7.05 -30.46 12.26
CA ASN A 393 -7.24 -29.39 11.28
C ASN A 393 -8.12 -28.31 11.90
N ASP A 394 -7.48 -27.22 12.31
CA ASP A 394 -8.06 -26.17 13.13
C ASP A 394 -8.48 -24.97 12.29
N THR A 395 -9.43 -24.21 12.83
CA THR A 395 -9.91 -22.96 12.21
C THR A 395 -9.87 -21.81 13.20
N TYR A 396 -9.10 -20.79 12.86
CA TYR A 396 -8.91 -19.56 13.61
C TYR A 396 -9.75 -18.43 13.01
N TYR A 397 -10.54 -17.76 13.84
CA TYR A 397 -11.18 -16.49 13.47
C TYR A 397 -10.41 -15.36 14.12
N VAL A 398 -9.71 -14.58 13.28
CA VAL A 398 -8.92 -13.43 13.69
C VAL A 398 -9.72 -12.16 13.42
N ASP A 399 -10.12 -11.49 14.50
CA ASP A 399 -10.99 -10.32 14.50
C ASP A 399 -10.49 -9.18 15.39
N ASN A 400 -9.30 -9.33 16.02
CA ASN A 400 -8.41 -8.25 16.47
C ASN A 400 -7.03 -8.25 15.77
N ALA A 401 -6.41 -7.07 15.62
CA ALA A 401 -5.05 -6.96 15.05
C ALA A 401 -3.95 -7.46 16.01
N GLY A 402 -4.27 -7.54 17.31
CA GLY A 402 -3.42 -8.11 18.35
C GLY A 402 -3.51 -9.63 18.46
N ASP A 403 -4.41 -10.30 17.72
CA ASP A 403 -4.52 -11.77 17.77
C ASP A 403 -3.28 -12.44 17.19
N VAL A 404 -2.78 -13.43 17.92
CA VAL A 404 -1.65 -14.26 17.53
C VAL A 404 -2.13 -15.70 17.34
N VAL A 405 -1.86 -16.28 16.17
CA VAL A 405 -2.13 -17.70 15.90
C VAL A 405 -0.85 -18.50 16.11
N VAL A 406 -0.91 -19.55 16.92
CA VAL A 406 0.22 -20.43 17.22
C VAL A 406 -0.13 -21.85 16.77
N GLU A 407 0.71 -22.39 15.89
CA GLU A 407 0.60 -23.75 15.38
C GLU A 407 1.90 -24.52 15.49
N GLU A 408 1.77 -25.80 15.80
CA GLU A 408 2.88 -26.74 15.88
C GLU A 408 3.19 -27.37 14.53
N ALA A 409 4.45 -27.75 14.32
CA ALA A 409 4.84 -28.45 13.10
C ALA A 409 4.13 -29.81 13.00
N ASP A 410 3.66 -30.15 11.80
CA ASP A 410 2.93 -31.39 11.50
C ASP A 410 1.62 -31.57 12.33
N ALA A 411 1.01 -30.47 12.79
CA ALA A 411 -0.22 -30.46 13.58
C ALA A 411 -1.48 -30.81 12.75
N GLY A 412 -1.54 -30.41 11.49
CA GLY A 412 -2.63 -30.77 10.60
C GLY A 412 -2.68 -29.93 9.35
N THR A 413 -3.83 -29.34 9.04
CA THR A 413 -4.00 -28.43 7.90
C THR A 413 -4.96 -27.34 8.31
N ASP A 414 -4.40 -26.19 8.59
CA ASP A 414 -5.04 -25.23 9.48
C ASP A 414 -5.44 -23.98 8.72
N THR A 415 -6.51 -23.33 9.18
CA THR A 415 -7.15 -22.24 8.43
C THR A 415 -7.32 -21.00 9.29
N VAL A 416 -6.71 -19.89 8.85
CA VAL A 416 -7.03 -18.57 9.39
C VAL A 416 -8.14 -17.92 8.56
N ARG A 417 -9.16 -17.42 9.23
CA ARG A 417 -10.24 -16.59 8.67
C ARG A 417 -10.12 -15.19 9.27
N ALA A 418 -9.68 -14.23 8.46
CA ALA A 418 -9.45 -12.86 8.91
C ALA A 418 -10.42 -11.89 8.24
N ASN A 419 -10.92 -10.89 8.96
CA ASN A 419 -11.72 -9.79 8.38
C ASN A 419 -10.88 -8.55 8.01
N ARG A 420 -9.56 -8.70 8.05
CA ARG A 420 -8.54 -7.67 7.84
C ARG A 420 -7.37 -8.25 7.06
N SER A 421 -6.40 -7.39 6.70
CA SER A 421 -5.15 -7.87 6.15
C SER A 421 -4.41 -8.76 7.15
N TYR A 422 -3.82 -9.85 6.69
CA TYR A 422 -3.22 -10.86 7.56
C TYR A 422 -2.00 -11.52 6.92
N VAL A 423 -1.02 -11.89 7.76
CA VAL A 423 0.18 -12.63 7.37
C VAL A 423 0.14 -13.96 8.13
N LEU A 424 0.21 -15.08 7.42
CA LEU A 424 0.22 -16.39 8.05
C LEU A 424 1.48 -16.58 8.89
N GLY A 425 1.29 -17.03 10.14
CA GLY A 425 2.37 -17.53 10.99
C GLY A 425 2.98 -18.82 10.43
N ALA A 426 4.04 -19.31 11.06
CA ALA A 426 4.60 -20.62 10.71
C ALA A 426 3.57 -21.74 10.89
N ASN A 427 3.71 -22.81 10.10
CA ASN A 427 2.89 -24.03 10.20
C ASN A 427 1.38 -23.85 9.90
N VAL A 428 0.95 -22.70 9.38
CA VAL A 428 -0.44 -22.50 8.93
C VAL A 428 -0.51 -22.56 7.41
N GLU A 429 -1.41 -23.37 6.86
CA GLU A 429 -1.49 -23.59 5.40
C GLU A 429 -2.52 -22.70 4.70
N ASN A 430 -3.64 -22.37 5.34
CA ASN A 430 -4.76 -21.74 4.65
C ASN A 430 -5.11 -20.36 5.20
N LEU A 431 -5.37 -19.41 4.30
CA LEU A 431 -5.89 -18.08 4.61
C LEU A 431 -7.21 -17.83 3.86
N VAL A 432 -8.21 -17.35 4.58
CA VAL A 432 -9.47 -16.86 4.02
C VAL A 432 -9.73 -15.44 4.51
N LEU A 433 -9.60 -14.47 3.61
CA LEU A 433 -10.02 -13.10 3.87
C LEU A 433 -11.55 -13.03 3.78
N THR A 434 -12.15 -12.34 4.74
CA THR A 434 -13.61 -12.19 4.86
C THR A 434 -14.00 -10.72 4.79
N GLY A 435 -15.30 -10.45 4.75
CA GLY A 435 -15.82 -9.09 4.59
C GLY A 435 -15.77 -8.59 3.15
N THR A 436 -15.80 -7.27 2.98
CA THR A 436 -15.86 -6.61 1.67
C THR A 436 -14.81 -5.50 1.51
N GLY A 437 -13.88 -5.38 2.47
CA GLY A 437 -12.84 -4.37 2.46
C GLY A 437 -11.63 -4.81 1.62
N ASN A 438 -10.91 -3.84 1.06
CA ASN A 438 -9.65 -4.07 0.36
C ASN A 438 -8.59 -4.53 1.37
N THR A 439 -8.35 -5.83 1.44
CA THR A 439 -7.48 -6.48 2.44
C THR A 439 -6.41 -7.29 1.73
N SER A 440 -5.26 -7.45 2.37
CA SER A 440 -4.11 -8.16 1.80
C SER A 440 -3.82 -9.44 2.59
N GLY A 441 -3.38 -10.48 1.90
CA GLY A 441 -2.95 -11.73 2.50
C GLY A 441 -1.51 -12.02 2.12
N THR A 442 -0.71 -12.43 3.09
CA THR A 442 0.63 -12.98 2.84
C THR A 442 0.71 -14.39 3.41
N GLY A 443 1.19 -15.34 2.60
CA GLY A 443 1.48 -16.71 2.99
C GLY A 443 2.77 -16.82 3.80
N ASN A 444 3.33 -18.02 3.84
CA ASN A 444 4.59 -18.36 4.47
C ASN A 444 5.42 -19.25 3.52
N SER A 445 6.32 -20.09 4.02
CA SER A 445 7.16 -20.94 3.16
C SER A 445 6.53 -22.29 2.79
N LEU A 446 5.25 -22.49 3.08
CA LEU A 446 4.50 -23.72 2.83
C LEU A 446 3.69 -23.61 1.53
N ASP A 447 3.15 -24.73 1.06
CA ASP A 447 2.18 -24.73 -0.05
C ASP A 447 0.83 -24.20 0.47
N ASN A 448 0.62 -22.88 0.40
CA ASN A 448 -0.53 -22.20 0.98
C ASN A 448 -1.77 -22.23 0.07
N VAL A 449 -2.96 -22.27 0.68
CA VAL A 449 -4.23 -22.00 -0.03
C VAL A 449 -4.85 -20.71 0.49
N MET A 450 -4.85 -19.69 -0.36
CA MET A 450 -5.29 -18.34 -0.02
C MET A 450 -6.55 -17.97 -0.80
N THR A 451 -7.57 -17.48 -0.10
CA THR A 451 -8.81 -16.99 -0.70
C THR A 451 -9.07 -15.56 -0.23
N GLY A 452 -9.13 -14.62 -1.18
CA GLY A 452 -9.52 -13.24 -0.98
C GLY A 452 -11.02 -13.08 -0.74
N ASN A 453 -11.44 -11.83 -0.59
CA ASN A 453 -12.82 -11.45 -0.31
C ASN A 453 -13.45 -10.79 -1.55
N SER A 454 -14.42 -9.89 -1.38
CA SER A 454 -15.05 -9.19 -2.52
C SER A 454 -14.48 -7.79 -2.78
N GLY A 455 -13.45 -7.39 -2.04
CA GLY A 455 -12.72 -6.15 -2.25
C GLY A 455 -11.48 -6.39 -3.10
N ASN A 456 -10.74 -5.33 -3.42
CA ASN A 456 -9.49 -5.48 -4.15
C ASN A 456 -8.41 -6.04 -3.22
N ASN A 457 -8.00 -7.28 -3.44
CA ASN A 457 -7.04 -8.00 -2.62
C ASN A 457 -5.63 -7.95 -3.21
N THR A 458 -4.64 -8.01 -2.34
CA THR A 458 -3.25 -8.32 -2.72
C THR A 458 -2.88 -9.61 -1.99
N LEU A 459 -2.66 -10.68 -2.74
CA LEU A 459 -2.30 -12.00 -2.22
C LEU A 459 -0.87 -12.32 -2.63
N ASN A 460 0.01 -12.55 -1.64
CA ASN A 460 1.38 -12.98 -1.85
C ASN A 460 1.60 -14.38 -1.25
N GLY A 461 1.90 -15.39 -2.06
CA GLY A 461 2.15 -16.76 -1.61
C GLY A 461 3.50 -16.94 -0.92
N GLU A 462 4.49 -16.12 -1.29
CA GLU A 462 5.89 -16.21 -0.86
C GLU A 462 6.64 -17.40 -1.46
N ALA A 463 6.76 -18.53 -0.74
CA ALA A 463 7.49 -19.69 -1.23
C ALA A 463 6.69 -20.95 -0.97
N GLY A 464 6.70 -21.89 -1.91
CA GLY A 464 5.79 -23.03 -1.85
C GLY A 464 5.00 -23.12 -3.15
N ASN A 465 4.27 -24.19 -3.39
CA ASN A 465 3.36 -24.29 -4.53
C ASN A 465 1.97 -23.83 -4.10
N ASP A 466 1.70 -22.55 -4.27
CA ASP A 466 0.54 -21.91 -3.66
C ASP A 466 -0.69 -21.96 -4.55
N THR A 467 -1.87 -21.88 -3.94
CA THR A 467 -3.14 -21.66 -4.64
C THR A 467 -3.79 -20.37 -4.16
N LEU A 468 -3.81 -19.36 -5.02
CA LEU A 468 -4.32 -18.03 -4.74
C LEU A 468 -5.66 -17.83 -5.48
N LYS A 469 -6.69 -17.43 -4.75
CA LYS A 469 -8.01 -17.06 -5.30
C LYS A 469 -8.35 -15.63 -4.92
N GLY A 470 -8.42 -14.70 -5.87
CA GLY A 470 -8.72 -13.29 -5.63
C GLY A 470 -10.15 -13.08 -5.15
N GLY A 471 -11.12 -13.59 -5.90
CA GLY A 471 -12.54 -13.50 -5.58
C GLY A 471 -13.24 -12.52 -6.51
N SER A 472 -13.73 -11.41 -5.94
CA SER A 472 -14.27 -10.30 -6.74
C SER A 472 -13.50 -9.04 -6.38
N GLY A 473 -13.37 -8.11 -7.31
CA GLY A 473 -12.51 -6.95 -7.13
C GLY A 473 -11.37 -7.00 -8.14
N ASN A 474 -10.57 -5.94 -8.18
CA ASN A 474 -9.37 -5.92 -9.00
C ASN A 474 -8.21 -6.41 -8.13
N ASP A 475 -7.86 -7.68 -8.26
CA ASP A 475 -6.95 -8.37 -7.37
C ASP A 475 -5.52 -8.41 -7.93
N THR A 476 -4.55 -8.44 -7.04
CA THR A 476 -3.14 -8.68 -7.38
C THR A 476 -2.69 -9.99 -6.75
N LEU A 477 -2.33 -10.96 -7.59
CA LEU A 477 -1.94 -12.30 -7.18
C LEU A 477 -0.47 -12.51 -7.55
N ASN A 478 0.35 -12.75 -6.53
CA ASN A 478 1.75 -13.10 -6.67
C ASN A 478 2.01 -14.42 -5.94
N GLY A 479 2.17 -15.52 -6.67
CA GLY A 479 2.52 -16.80 -6.06
C GLY A 479 3.90 -16.76 -5.37
N GLY A 480 4.83 -15.97 -5.92
CA GLY A 480 6.20 -15.95 -5.43
C GLY A 480 7.00 -17.10 -6.03
N SER A 481 7.86 -17.74 -5.24
CA SER A 481 8.67 -18.85 -5.74
C SER A 481 7.95 -20.18 -5.59
N GLY A 482 7.66 -20.85 -6.70
CA GLY A 482 6.99 -22.14 -6.65
C GLY A 482 6.32 -22.47 -7.96
N ALA A 483 5.53 -23.54 -8.01
CA ALA A 483 4.64 -23.78 -9.13
C ALA A 483 3.22 -23.42 -8.71
N ASP A 484 2.81 -22.18 -8.94
CA ASP A 484 1.64 -21.61 -8.28
C ASP A 484 0.40 -21.62 -9.16
N ARG A 485 -0.77 -21.75 -8.55
CA ARG A 485 -2.06 -21.63 -9.21
C ARG A 485 -2.73 -20.33 -8.79
N MET A 486 -2.98 -19.43 -9.74
CA MET A 486 -3.61 -18.14 -9.47
C MET A 486 -4.93 -17.99 -10.23
N GLU A 487 -6.00 -17.62 -9.50
CA GLU A 487 -7.37 -17.46 -10.01
C GLU A 487 -7.94 -16.14 -9.47
N GLY A 488 -7.98 -15.10 -10.29
CA GLY A 488 -8.38 -13.73 -9.94
C GLY A 488 -9.87 -13.61 -9.69
N GLY A 489 -10.69 -14.03 -10.66
CA GLY A 489 -12.13 -14.15 -10.49
C GLY A 489 -12.90 -13.12 -11.31
N SER A 490 -13.53 -12.14 -10.65
CA SER A 490 -14.27 -11.06 -11.33
C SER A 490 -13.68 -9.70 -10.98
N GLY A 491 -13.45 -8.87 -11.99
CA GLY A 491 -12.71 -7.63 -11.89
C GLY A 491 -11.51 -7.67 -12.82
N ASN A 492 -10.71 -6.62 -12.82
CA ASN A 492 -9.50 -6.55 -13.64
C ASN A 492 -8.29 -6.95 -12.80
N ASP A 493 -7.85 -8.18 -12.95
CA ASP A 493 -6.87 -8.83 -12.09
C ASP A 493 -5.45 -8.75 -12.66
N THR A 494 -4.45 -8.82 -11.78
CA THR A 494 -3.04 -8.84 -12.13
C THR A 494 -2.34 -10.05 -11.54
N TYR A 495 -1.69 -10.82 -12.40
CA TYR A 495 -0.93 -12.03 -12.06
C TYR A 495 0.56 -11.82 -12.25
N TYR A 496 1.36 -12.26 -11.29
CA TYR A 496 2.82 -12.33 -11.43
C TYR A 496 3.24 -13.76 -11.73
N VAL A 497 3.92 -13.96 -12.87
CA VAL A 497 4.43 -15.26 -13.30
C VAL A 497 5.94 -15.20 -13.39
N ASP A 498 6.62 -16.00 -12.57
CA ASP A 498 8.07 -16.09 -12.55
C ASP A 498 8.61 -17.52 -12.65
N ASN A 499 7.73 -18.52 -12.46
CA ASN A 499 8.05 -19.92 -12.60
C ASN A 499 7.40 -20.52 -13.87
N ALA A 500 7.94 -21.66 -14.32
CA ALA A 500 7.36 -22.39 -15.45
C ALA A 500 6.18 -23.26 -15.02
N GLY A 501 6.06 -23.54 -13.71
CA GLY A 501 4.96 -24.26 -13.12
C GLY A 501 3.73 -23.40 -12.87
N ASP A 502 3.84 -22.07 -12.96
CA ASP A 502 2.73 -21.16 -12.67
C ASP A 502 1.58 -21.33 -13.67
N VAL A 503 0.36 -21.33 -13.14
CA VAL A 503 -0.88 -21.48 -13.89
C VAL A 503 -1.82 -20.34 -13.54
N VAL A 504 -2.08 -19.47 -14.54
CA VAL A 504 -3.12 -18.45 -14.46
C VAL A 504 -4.45 -19.02 -14.97
N VAL A 505 -5.51 -18.79 -14.21
CA VAL A 505 -6.83 -19.35 -14.47
C VAL A 505 -7.83 -18.21 -14.52
N GLU A 506 -8.46 -18.05 -15.69
CA GLU A 506 -9.46 -17.01 -15.90
C GLU A 506 -10.82 -17.51 -16.34
N SER A 507 -11.86 -16.85 -15.83
CA SER A 507 -13.25 -17.11 -16.18
C SER A 507 -13.72 -16.20 -17.31
N TRP A 508 -14.68 -16.65 -18.10
CA TRP A 508 -15.25 -15.82 -19.15
C TRP A 508 -16.01 -14.63 -18.54
N GLY A 509 -15.61 -13.41 -18.91
CA GLY A 509 -16.18 -12.19 -18.34
C GLY A 509 -15.66 -11.85 -16.93
N GLY A 510 -14.47 -12.34 -16.57
CA GLY A 510 -13.74 -11.98 -15.35
C GLY A 510 -13.42 -10.49 -15.33
N GLY A 511 -12.75 -9.98 -16.35
CA GLY A 511 -12.65 -8.54 -16.59
C GLY A 511 -11.72 -8.27 -17.76
N THR A 512 -10.72 -7.43 -17.53
CA THR A 512 -9.60 -7.21 -18.44
C THR A 512 -8.32 -7.45 -17.68
N ASP A 513 -7.76 -8.63 -17.86
CA ASP A 513 -6.80 -9.19 -16.92
C ASP A 513 -5.38 -9.09 -17.46
N THR A 514 -4.41 -9.01 -16.56
CA THR A 514 -3.00 -8.75 -16.90
C THR A 514 -2.07 -9.78 -16.31
N VAL A 515 -1.28 -10.43 -17.15
CA VAL A 515 -0.14 -11.23 -16.71
C VAL A 515 1.14 -10.40 -16.83
N ARG A 516 1.88 -10.31 -15.72
CA ARG A 516 3.24 -9.75 -15.66
C ARG A 516 4.21 -10.92 -15.52
N ALA A 517 4.92 -11.24 -16.61
CA ALA A 517 5.80 -12.40 -16.65
C ALA A 517 7.27 -11.98 -16.68
N SER A 518 8.11 -12.55 -15.81
CA SER A 518 9.59 -12.34 -15.87
C SER A 518 10.29 -13.28 -16.86
N ARG A 519 9.51 -14.11 -17.55
CA ARG A 519 9.94 -15.17 -18.47
C ARG A 519 9.06 -15.21 -19.71
N SER A 520 9.42 -16.06 -20.68
CA SER A 520 8.55 -16.31 -21.83
C SER A 520 7.23 -16.92 -21.38
N TYR A 521 6.12 -16.41 -21.90
CA TYR A 521 4.78 -16.78 -21.46
C TYR A 521 3.77 -16.79 -22.61
N THR A 522 2.80 -17.70 -22.52
CA THR A 522 1.67 -17.80 -23.43
C THR A 522 0.39 -17.59 -22.63
N LEU A 523 -0.41 -16.61 -23.02
CA LEU A 523 -1.66 -16.31 -22.35
C LEU A 523 -2.63 -17.50 -22.41
N GLY A 524 -3.19 -17.85 -21.26
CA GLY A 524 -4.33 -18.76 -21.17
C GLY A 524 -5.57 -18.14 -21.82
N SER A 525 -6.66 -18.90 -21.94
CA SER A 525 -7.94 -18.34 -22.39
C SER A 525 -8.43 -17.25 -21.45
N ASN A 526 -9.20 -16.28 -21.97
CA ASN A 526 -9.84 -15.21 -21.20
C ASN A 526 -8.88 -14.19 -20.55
N VAL A 527 -7.58 -14.21 -20.90
CA VAL A 527 -6.65 -13.16 -20.46
C VAL A 527 -6.34 -12.23 -21.63
N GLU A 528 -6.45 -10.93 -21.43
CA GLU A 528 -6.28 -9.94 -22.51
C GLU A 528 -4.85 -9.39 -22.59
N ASN A 529 -4.18 -9.17 -21.45
CA ASN A 529 -2.93 -8.41 -21.43
C ASN A 529 -1.73 -9.25 -20.96
N LEU A 530 -0.61 -9.10 -21.67
CA LEU A 530 0.69 -9.64 -21.28
C LEU A 530 1.74 -8.52 -21.23
N VAL A 531 2.45 -8.44 -20.12
CA VAL A 531 3.62 -7.58 -19.94
C VAL A 531 4.82 -8.45 -19.60
N LEU A 532 5.79 -8.50 -20.51
CA LEU A 532 7.09 -9.11 -20.23
C LEU A 532 7.90 -8.13 -19.37
N THR A 533 8.44 -8.63 -18.27
CA THR A 533 9.27 -7.87 -17.34
C THR A 533 10.73 -8.32 -17.42
N GLY A 534 11.61 -7.64 -16.67
CA GLY A 534 13.05 -7.90 -16.72
C GLY A 534 13.74 -7.39 -17.99
N THR A 535 14.90 -7.95 -18.31
CA THR A 535 15.76 -7.53 -19.43
C THR A 535 16.19 -8.68 -20.35
N GLY A 536 15.66 -9.88 -20.11
CA GLY A 536 15.99 -11.07 -20.89
C GLY A 536 15.26 -11.13 -22.23
N ASN A 537 15.82 -11.89 -23.17
CA ASN A 537 15.20 -12.17 -24.48
C ASN A 537 14.04 -13.15 -24.33
N THR A 538 12.90 -12.66 -23.84
CA THR A 538 11.70 -13.45 -23.57
C THR A 538 10.70 -13.35 -24.71
N SER A 539 9.80 -14.32 -24.80
CA SER A 539 8.74 -14.38 -25.83
C SER A 539 7.36 -14.27 -25.22
N GLY A 540 6.46 -13.55 -25.88
CA GLY A 540 5.06 -13.43 -25.48
C GLY A 540 4.15 -14.00 -26.56
N THR A 541 3.13 -14.76 -26.19
CA THR A 541 2.12 -15.25 -27.12
C THR A 541 0.73 -15.00 -26.55
N GLY A 542 -0.14 -14.38 -27.35
CA GLY A 542 -1.55 -14.14 -27.05
C GLY A 542 -2.41 -15.39 -27.18
N ASN A 543 -3.72 -15.18 -27.20
CA ASN A 543 -4.75 -16.19 -27.38
C ASN A 543 -5.65 -15.79 -28.56
N SER A 544 -6.96 -16.12 -28.52
CA SER A 544 -7.90 -15.79 -29.62
C SER A 544 -8.68 -14.48 -29.40
N LEU A 545 -8.35 -13.72 -28.35
CA LEU A 545 -8.96 -12.45 -28.00
C LEU A 545 -8.14 -11.29 -28.59
N ASN A 546 -8.65 -10.08 -28.47
CA ASN A 546 -7.87 -8.88 -28.76
C ASN A 546 -6.86 -8.68 -27.63
N ASN A 547 -5.61 -9.06 -27.85
CA ASN A 547 -4.57 -9.01 -26.82
C ASN A 547 -3.76 -7.72 -26.87
N THR A 548 -3.35 -7.22 -25.71
CA THR A 548 -2.28 -6.22 -25.60
C THR A 548 -1.03 -6.89 -25.07
N ILE A 549 0.02 -6.96 -25.89
CA ILE A 549 1.29 -7.61 -25.51
C ILE A 549 2.42 -6.56 -25.54
N THR A 550 3.04 -6.35 -24.40
CA THR A 550 4.19 -5.45 -24.24
C THR A 550 5.44 -6.27 -23.92
N GLY A 551 6.46 -6.13 -24.76
CA GLY A 551 7.80 -6.66 -24.55
C GLY A 551 8.59 -5.88 -23.50
N ASN A 552 9.83 -6.31 -23.29
CA ASN A 552 10.75 -5.70 -22.35
C ASN A 552 11.89 -4.97 -23.11
N SER A 553 13.11 -4.96 -22.55
CA SER A 553 14.27 -4.32 -23.18
C SER A 553 15.21 -5.29 -23.89
N GLY A 554 14.89 -6.58 -23.85
CA GLY A 554 15.61 -7.62 -24.59
C GLY A 554 14.99 -7.85 -25.96
N ASN A 555 15.64 -8.70 -26.77
CA ASN A 555 15.10 -9.06 -28.08
C ASN A 555 13.91 -10.02 -27.89
N ASN A 556 12.69 -9.50 -28.04
CA ASN A 556 11.47 -10.24 -27.83
C ASN A 556 10.94 -10.89 -29.11
N THR A 557 10.19 -11.97 -28.93
CA THR A 557 9.31 -12.51 -29.98
C THR A 557 7.88 -12.45 -29.45
N LEU A 558 7.06 -11.60 -30.06
CA LEU A 558 5.67 -11.37 -29.68
C LEU A 558 4.76 -11.92 -30.77
N ASN A 559 3.75 -12.68 -30.39
CA ASN A 559 2.77 -13.26 -31.30
C ASN A 559 1.35 -13.02 -30.79
N GLY A 560 0.55 -12.20 -31.47
CA GLY A 560 -0.84 -11.88 -31.12
C GLY A 560 -1.76 -13.09 -31.30
N SER A 561 -1.56 -13.84 -32.39
CA SER A 561 -2.32 -15.02 -32.81
C SER A 561 -3.63 -14.69 -33.54
N SER A 562 -4.75 -14.50 -32.85
CA SER A 562 -6.01 -14.15 -33.50
C SER A 562 -6.74 -13.14 -32.64
N GLY A 563 -7.43 -12.19 -33.26
CA GLY A 563 -7.95 -11.03 -32.57
C GLY A 563 -7.35 -9.77 -33.19
N ASN A 564 -7.86 -8.61 -32.82
CA ASN A 564 -7.24 -7.34 -33.18
C ASN A 564 -6.24 -6.99 -32.08
N ASP A 565 -4.99 -7.36 -32.29
CA ASP A 565 -3.94 -7.32 -31.27
C ASP A 565 -3.17 -6.00 -31.27
N SER A 566 -2.64 -5.61 -30.11
CA SER A 566 -1.74 -4.48 -29.95
C SER A 566 -0.41 -4.98 -29.39
N LEU A 567 0.62 -5.00 -30.23
CA LEU A 567 1.95 -5.52 -29.92
C LEU A 567 2.97 -4.37 -29.83
N SER A 568 3.66 -4.28 -28.71
CA SER A 568 4.76 -3.32 -28.49
C SER A 568 6.05 -4.07 -28.16
N GLY A 569 7.05 -4.03 -29.04
CA GLY A 569 8.35 -4.71 -28.85
C GLY A 569 9.14 -4.14 -27.68
N GLY A 570 9.28 -2.81 -27.64
CA GLY A 570 9.95 -2.10 -26.56
C GLY A 570 11.33 -1.64 -27.02
N ALA A 571 12.38 -2.13 -26.36
CA ALA A 571 13.74 -1.92 -26.84
C ALA A 571 14.36 -3.27 -27.19
N GLY A 572 15.25 -3.28 -28.18
CA GLY A 572 15.84 -4.53 -28.67
C GLY A 572 15.54 -4.71 -30.14
N ASN A 573 16.01 -5.80 -30.72
CA ASN A 573 15.65 -6.18 -32.08
C ASN A 573 14.55 -7.24 -32.00
N ASP A 574 13.32 -6.81 -32.15
CA ASP A 574 12.13 -7.61 -31.83
C ASP A 574 11.53 -8.26 -33.07
N ARG A 575 10.82 -9.36 -32.85
CA ARG A 575 9.95 -9.98 -33.86
C ARG A 575 8.50 -9.90 -33.39
N LEU A 576 7.68 -9.13 -34.09
CA LEU A 576 6.25 -9.01 -33.84
C LEU A 576 5.47 -9.75 -34.93
N ILE A 577 4.52 -10.59 -34.52
CA ILE A 577 3.61 -11.35 -35.39
C ILE A 577 2.19 -11.02 -34.94
N GLY A 578 1.40 -10.31 -35.75
CA GLY A 578 -0.01 -10.01 -35.45
C GLY A 578 -0.85 -11.28 -35.48
N GLY A 579 -0.98 -11.86 -36.66
CA GLY A 579 -1.70 -13.09 -36.90
C GLY A 579 -2.96 -12.83 -37.72
N SER A 580 -4.14 -13.08 -37.16
CA SER A 580 -5.41 -12.84 -37.82
C SER A 580 -6.23 -11.78 -37.09
N GLY A 581 -6.60 -10.71 -37.79
CA GLY A 581 -7.34 -9.58 -37.25
C GLY A 581 -6.69 -8.28 -37.71
N ASN A 582 -7.20 -7.15 -37.25
CA ASN A 582 -6.60 -5.85 -37.57
C ASN A 582 -5.63 -5.49 -36.45
N ASP A 583 -4.36 -5.76 -36.67
CA ASP A 583 -3.34 -5.68 -35.63
C ASP A 583 -2.59 -4.35 -35.65
N THR A 584 -2.11 -3.91 -34.49
CA THR A 584 -1.22 -2.77 -34.33
C THR A 584 0.13 -3.25 -33.85
N LEU A 585 1.16 -3.07 -34.67
CA LEU A 585 2.53 -3.51 -34.39
C LEU A 585 3.44 -2.30 -34.25
N ASN A 586 4.03 -2.15 -33.07
CA ASN A 586 5.02 -1.13 -32.76
C ASN A 586 6.31 -1.80 -32.27
N GLY A 587 7.33 -1.85 -33.12
CA GLY A 587 8.64 -2.40 -32.75
C GLY A 587 9.26 -1.66 -31.57
N GLY A 588 9.14 -0.33 -31.56
CA GLY A 588 9.84 0.52 -30.61
C GLY A 588 11.27 0.75 -31.07
N THR A 589 12.22 0.82 -30.13
CA THR A 589 13.60 1.13 -30.49
C THR A 589 14.39 -0.13 -30.85
N GLY A 590 15.01 -0.14 -32.02
CA GLY A 590 15.93 -1.18 -32.45
C GLY A 590 15.54 -1.69 -33.82
N ALA A 591 16.24 -2.70 -34.34
CA ALA A 591 15.98 -3.19 -35.70
C ALA A 591 14.93 -4.30 -35.66
N ASP A 592 13.68 -3.92 -35.87
CA ASP A 592 12.55 -4.80 -35.63
C ASP A 592 12.02 -5.47 -36.89
N ARG A 593 11.41 -6.63 -36.73
CA ARG A 593 10.67 -7.32 -37.78
C ARG A 593 9.20 -7.42 -37.41
N MET A 594 8.33 -6.84 -38.22
CA MET A 594 6.88 -6.83 -38.00
C MET A 594 6.16 -7.57 -39.13
N GLU A 595 5.24 -8.47 -38.77
CA GLU A 595 4.46 -9.33 -39.66
C GLU A 595 3.01 -9.34 -39.17
N GLY A 596 2.13 -8.55 -39.79
CA GLY A 596 0.75 -8.34 -39.38
C GLY A 596 -0.13 -9.54 -39.70
N GLY A 597 -0.05 -10.09 -40.91
CA GLY A 597 -0.71 -11.34 -41.26
C GLY A 597 -1.96 -11.10 -42.10
N SER A 598 -3.14 -11.43 -41.58
CA SER A 598 -4.41 -11.24 -42.30
C SER A 598 -5.31 -10.27 -41.56
N GLY A 599 -5.93 -9.34 -42.28
CA GLY A 599 -6.67 -8.21 -41.74
C GLY A 599 -6.02 -6.91 -42.19
N ASN A 600 -6.52 -5.78 -41.71
CA ASN A 600 -5.96 -4.48 -42.03
C ASN A 600 -5.06 -4.02 -40.88
N ASP A 601 -3.75 -4.16 -41.07
CA ASP A 601 -2.76 -3.98 -40.03
C ASP A 601 -2.15 -2.58 -40.05
N THR A 602 -1.64 -2.17 -38.90
CA THR A 602 -0.93 -0.90 -38.72
C THR A 602 0.46 -1.14 -38.14
N TYR A 603 1.48 -0.66 -38.86
CA TYR A 603 2.88 -0.76 -38.48
C TYR A 603 3.44 0.59 -38.07
N TYR A 604 4.18 0.64 -36.97
CA TYR A 604 4.96 1.82 -36.59
C TYR A 604 6.44 1.56 -36.90
N VAL A 605 6.99 2.38 -37.80
CA VAL A 605 8.39 2.30 -38.22
C VAL A 605 9.10 3.57 -37.78
N ASP A 606 10.06 3.43 -36.87
CA ASP A 606 10.82 4.55 -36.33
C ASP A 606 12.34 4.38 -36.42
N HIS A 607 12.81 3.19 -36.78
CA HIS A 607 14.22 2.89 -36.92
C HIS A 607 14.56 2.40 -38.34
N SER A 608 15.83 2.56 -38.74
CA SER A 608 16.28 2.21 -40.11
C SER A 608 16.44 0.71 -40.33
N GLY A 609 16.49 -0.06 -39.25
CA GLY A 609 16.58 -1.51 -39.30
C GLY A 609 15.23 -2.21 -39.43
N ASP A 610 14.13 -1.46 -39.35
CA ASP A 610 12.79 -2.05 -39.28
C ASP A 610 12.39 -2.66 -40.62
N VAL A 611 11.81 -3.86 -40.54
CA VAL A 611 11.35 -4.63 -41.68
C VAL A 611 9.89 -4.99 -41.48
N VAL A 612 9.02 -4.42 -42.32
CA VAL A 612 7.62 -4.84 -42.46
C VAL A 612 7.53 -5.96 -43.48
N VAL A 613 6.86 -7.05 -43.12
CA VAL A 613 6.64 -8.20 -44.00
C VAL A 613 5.15 -8.45 -44.18
N GLU A 614 4.74 -8.46 -45.45
CA GLU A 614 3.36 -8.68 -45.85
C GLU A 614 3.16 -9.79 -46.86
N SER A 615 2.05 -10.50 -46.71
CA SER A 615 1.62 -11.56 -47.61
C SER A 615 0.58 -11.06 -48.61
N SER A 616 0.50 -11.70 -49.77
CA SER A 616 -0.56 -11.38 -50.74
C SER A 616 -1.93 -11.73 -50.13
N GLY A 617 -2.83 -10.75 -50.04
CA GLY A 617 -4.16 -10.95 -49.44
C GLY A 617 -4.20 -10.80 -47.91
N GLY A 618 -3.21 -10.12 -47.32
CA GLY A 618 -3.19 -9.71 -45.92
C GLY A 618 -4.36 -8.78 -45.60
N GLY A 619 -4.42 -7.62 -46.25
CA GLY A 619 -5.62 -6.79 -46.26
C GLY A 619 -5.35 -5.48 -46.97
N THR A 620 -5.64 -4.37 -46.30
CA THR A 620 -5.22 -3.03 -46.70
C THR A 620 -4.45 -2.40 -45.56
N ASP A 621 -3.13 -2.44 -45.69
CA ASP A 621 -2.23 -2.31 -44.57
C ASP A 621 -1.58 -0.93 -44.55
N THR A 622 -1.30 -0.43 -43.34
CA THR A 622 -0.84 0.94 -43.10
C THR A 622 0.51 0.97 -42.42
N VAL A 623 1.49 1.60 -43.06
CA VAL A 623 2.75 1.96 -42.41
C VAL A 623 2.71 3.40 -41.94
N ARG A 624 2.92 3.60 -40.64
CA ARG A 624 3.14 4.91 -40.02
C ARG A 624 4.64 5.07 -39.75
N ALA A 625 5.30 5.92 -40.52
CA ALA A 625 6.75 6.09 -40.44
C ALA A 625 7.11 7.46 -39.87
N SER A 626 8.02 7.54 -38.90
CA SER A 626 8.58 8.82 -38.42
C SER A 626 9.80 9.28 -39.23
N ARG A 627 10.14 8.52 -40.27
CA ARG A 627 11.33 8.67 -41.13
C ARG A 627 10.96 8.41 -42.59
N SER A 628 11.90 8.70 -43.50
CA SER A 628 11.72 8.35 -44.90
C SER A 628 11.53 6.85 -45.09
N TYR A 629 10.53 6.46 -45.87
CA TYR A 629 10.13 5.06 -46.02
C TYR A 629 9.63 4.75 -47.43
N THR A 630 9.89 3.53 -47.89
CA THR A 630 9.40 3.00 -49.15
C THR A 630 8.59 1.75 -48.86
N LEU A 631 7.33 1.72 -49.30
CA LEU A 631 6.46 0.57 -49.12
C LEU A 631 7.04 -0.65 -49.84
N GLY A 632 7.16 -1.76 -49.10
CA GLY A 632 7.42 -3.08 -49.67
C GLY A 632 6.23 -3.58 -50.51
N SER A 633 6.35 -4.76 -51.09
CA SER A 633 5.23 -5.41 -51.81
C SER A 633 4.03 -5.64 -50.89
N ASN A 634 2.82 -5.61 -51.45
CA ASN A 634 1.55 -5.88 -50.75
C ASN A 634 1.16 -4.86 -49.66
N LEU A 635 1.82 -3.70 -49.61
CA LEU A 635 1.44 -2.60 -48.72
C LEU A 635 0.77 -1.48 -49.53
N GLU A 636 -0.35 -0.97 -49.04
CA GLU A 636 -1.16 0.01 -49.77
C GLU A 636 -1.01 1.43 -49.20
N LYS A 637 -0.86 1.60 -47.88
CA LYS A 637 -0.92 2.91 -47.24
C LYS A 637 0.38 3.28 -46.51
N LEU A 638 0.86 4.49 -46.78
CA LEU A 638 1.97 5.12 -46.06
C LEU A 638 1.50 6.44 -45.46
N VAL A 639 1.78 6.65 -44.18
CA VAL A 639 1.61 7.93 -43.49
C VAL A 639 2.93 8.32 -42.87
N LEU A 640 3.53 9.39 -43.38
CA LEU A 640 4.67 10.02 -42.74
C LEU A 640 4.19 10.81 -41.52
N THR A 641 4.92 10.69 -40.42
CA THR A 641 4.62 11.32 -39.14
C THR A 641 5.75 12.25 -38.72
N GLY A 642 5.56 13.01 -37.64
CA GLY A 642 6.52 14.01 -37.18
C GLY A 642 6.50 15.28 -38.03
N THR A 643 7.55 16.09 -37.92
CA THR A 643 7.65 17.42 -38.57
C THR A 643 8.89 17.57 -39.45
N GLY A 644 9.71 16.52 -39.56
CA GLY A 644 10.94 16.54 -40.34
C GLY A 644 10.70 16.33 -41.84
N ASN A 645 11.60 16.89 -42.65
CA ASN A 645 11.63 16.69 -44.10
C ASN A 645 11.92 15.21 -44.40
N THR A 646 10.90 14.47 -44.79
CA THR A 646 10.95 13.02 -45.01
C THR A 646 10.38 12.66 -46.37
N SER A 647 10.84 11.55 -46.93
CA SER A 647 10.41 11.08 -48.25
C SER A 647 9.58 9.81 -48.13
N GLY A 648 8.50 9.73 -48.88
CA GLY A 648 7.64 8.56 -48.97
C GLY A 648 7.66 7.98 -50.38
N ALA A 649 7.64 6.67 -50.51
CA ALA A 649 7.46 6.03 -51.80
C ALA A 649 6.53 4.81 -51.71
N GLY A 650 5.69 4.65 -52.73
CA GLY A 650 4.80 3.52 -52.91
C GLY A 650 5.50 2.32 -53.56
N ASN A 651 4.72 1.49 -54.23
CA ASN A 651 5.13 0.32 -54.97
C ASN A 651 4.35 0.24 -56.30
N SER A 652 4.02 -0.95 -56.81
CA SER A 652 3.28 -1.12 -58.07
C SER A 652 1.75 -1.22 -57.90
N LEU A 653 1.25 -1.05 -56.68
CA LEU A 653 -0.18 -1.08 -56.34
C LEU A 653 -0.74 0.34 -56.35
N SER A 654 -2.08 0.45 -56.29
CA SER A 654 -2.72 1.73 -55.97
C SER A 654 -2.44 2.11 -54.52
N ASN A 655 -1.48 3.01 -54.30
CA ASN A 655 -1.06 3.45 -52.99
C ASN A 655 -1.78 4.70 -52.51
N THR A 656 -1.96 4.82 -51.20
CA THR A 656 -2.32 6.09 -50.53
C THR A 656 -1.16 6.55 -49.69
N ILE A 657 -0.57 7.70 -50.03
CA ILE A 657 0.63 8.22 -49.37
C ILE A 657 0.33 9.61 -48.81
N GLY A 658 0.40 9.75 -47.49
CA GLY A 658 0.30 11.03 -46.78
C GLY A 658 1.65 11.50 -46.28
N GLY A 659 2.03 12.73 -46.61
CA GLY A 659 3.15 13.45 -46.03
C GLY A 659 2.84 14.00 -44.63
N ASN A 660 3.83 14.67 -44.06
CA ASN A 660 3.76 15.29 -42.75
C ASN A 660 3.76 16.83 -42.90
N SER A 661 4.23 17.56 -41.89
CA SER A 661 4.27 19.04 -41.96
C SER A 661 5.62 19.60 -42.45
N GLY A 662 6.55 18.74 -42.83
CA GLY A 662 7.85 19.12 -43.37
C GLY A 662 7.83 19.07 -44.90
N ASN A 663 8.90 19.50 -45.54
CA ASN A 663 9.01 19.42 -47.00
C ASN A 663 9.20 17.95 -47.41
N ASN A 664 8.17 17.36 -47.99
CA ASN A 664 8.12 15.96 -48.34
C ASN A 664 8.48 15.71 -49.81
N THR A 665 9.00 14.52 -50.08
CA THR A 665 9.12 13.98 -51.45
C THR A 665 8.34 12.68 -51.52
N LEU A 666 7.22 12.68 -52.22
CA LEU A 666 6.30 11.54 -52.30
C LEU A 666 6.30 10.97 -53.73
N ASN A 667 6.51 9.66 -53.89
CA ASN A 667 6.47 8.97 -55.18
C ASN A 667 5.46 7.82 -55.16
N GLY A 668 4.46 7.82 -56.03
CA GLY A 668 3.47 6.75 -56.17
C GLY A 668 4.03 5.53 -56.91
N TYR A 669 4.82 5.80 -57.97
CA TYR A 669 5.37 4.84 -58.92
C TYR A 669 4.35 4.31 -59.92
N SER A 670 3.78 3.12 -59.71
CA SER A 670 2.83 2.53 -60.65
C SER A 670 1.58 2.14 -59.91
N GLY A 671 0.42 2.36 -60.52
CA GLY A 671 -0.86 2.17 -59.84
C GLY A 671 -1.67 3.45 -59.97
N ASN A 672 -2.94 3.42 -59.58
CA ASN A 672 -3.70 4.67 -59.43
C ASN A 672 -3.48 5.16 -58.01
N ASP A 673 -2.59 6.11 -57.82
CA ASP A 673 -2.09 6.53 -56.53
C ASP A 673 -2.82 7.77 -56.00
N SER A 674 -2.89 7.89 -54.68
CA SER A 674 -3.41 9.07 -53.97
C SER A 674 -2.33 9.63 -53.07
N LEU A 675 -1.77 10.79 -53.44
CA LEU A 675 -0.67 11.44 -52.74
C LEU A 675 -1.15 12.76 -52.11
N SER A 676 -0.81 12.99 -50.85
CA SER A 676 -1.08 14.26 -50.14
C SER A 676 0.21 14.76 -49.51
N GLY A 677 0.71 15.93 -49.93
CA GLY A 677 1.93 16.54 -49.39
C GLY A 677 1.76 16.96 -47.94
N GLY A 678 0.70 17.70 -47.65
CA GLY A 678 0.38 18.16 -46.31
C GLY A 678 0.74 19.63 -46.16
N ALA A 679 1.66 19.95 -45.25
CA ALA A 679 2.18 21.30 -45.13
C ALA A 679 3.68 21.28 -45.41
N GLY A 680 4.20 22.35 -46.00
CA GLY A 680 5.57 22.40 -46.45
C GLY A 680 5.63 22.62 -47.95
N ASN A 681 6.84 22.77 -48.49
CA ASN A 681 7.02 22.83 -49.94
C ASN A 681 7.30 21.40 -50.42
N ASP A 682 6.28 20.75 -50.94
CA ASP A 682 6.31 19.32 -51.22
C ASP A 682 6.64 19.03 -52.68
N SER A 683 7.16 17.83 -52.93
CA SER A 683 7.38 17.30 -54.27
C SER A 683 6.64 15.97 -54.42
N LEU A 684 5.56 15.97 -55.20
CA LEU A 684 4.71 14.79 -55.42
C LEU A 684 4.89 14.29 -56.85
N TYR A 685 5.09 12.99 -57.00
CA TYR A 685 5.22 12.29 -58.27
C TYR A 685 4.21 11.14 -58.29
N GLY A 686 3.17 11.22 -59.12
CA GLY A 686 2.18 10.14 -59.30
C GLY A 686 2.84 8.93 -59.93
N GLY A 687 3.32 9.09 -61.15
CA GLY A 687 4.07 8.07 -61.87
C GLY A 687 3.23 7.52 -63.03
N SER A 688 2.83 6.26 -62.98
CA SER A 688 2.02 5.64 -64.02
C SER A 688 0.69 5.12 -63.48
N GLY A 689 -0.41 5.56 -64.07
CA GLY A 689 -1.77 5.26 -63.65
C GLY A 689 -2.56 6.56 -63.60
N ASN A 690 -3.81 6.51 -63.16
CA ASN A 690 -4.61 7.72 -62.98
C ASN A 690 -4.49 8.18 -61.53
N ASP A 691 -3.61 9.13 -61.29
CA ASP A 691 -3.20 9.54 -59.96
C ASP A 691 -3.99 10.73 -59.44
N SER A 692 -4.02 10.90 -58.12
CA SER A 692 -4.64 12.03 -57.43
C SER A 692 -3.61 12.66 -56.49
N LEU A 693 -3.12 13.83 -56.85
CA LEU A 693 -2.11 14.57 -56.11
C LEU A 693 -2.75 15.81 -55.46
N LEU A 694 -2.49 15.97 -54.17
CA LEU A 694 -2.86 17.12 -53.37
C LEU A 694 -1.61 17.71 -52.72
N GLY A 695 -1.20 18.92 -53.13
CA GLY A 695 -0.03 19.60 -52.56
C GLY A 695 -0.28 19.94 -51.10
N GLY A 696 -1.23 20.82 -50.86
CA GLY A 696 -1.64 21.23 -49.52
C GLY A 696 -1.26 22.69 -49.26
N SER A 697 -0.52 22.97 -48.20
CA SER A 697 -0.06 24.33 -47.92
C SER A 697 1.43 24.47 -48.12
N GLY A 698 1.85 25.47 -48.90
CA GLY A 698 3.24 25.72 -49.23
C GLY A 698 3.39 25.84 -50.73
N ASN A 699 4.62 25.95 -51.23
CA ASN A 699 4.86 26.02 -52.67
C ASN A 699 5.22 24.63 -53.17
N ASP A 700 4.23 23.94 -53.72
CA ASP A 700 4.34 22.54 -54.06
C ASP A 700 4.74 22.32 -55.52
N ARG A 701 5.44 21.22 -55.77
CA ARG A 701 5.77 20.76 -57.12
C ARG A 701 5.12 19.40 -57.34
N MET A 702 4.23 19.31 -58.31
CA MET A 702 3.46 18.09 -58.58
C MET A 702 3.62 17.62 -60.01
N LYS A 703 3.83 16.31 -60.17
CA LYS A 703 3.99 15.65 -61.45
C LYS A 703 3.05 14.45 -61.53
N GLY A 704 2.04 14.51 -62.38
CA GLY A 704 1.07 13.44 -62.63
C GLY A 704 1.77 12.22 -63.24
N GLY A 705 2.26 12.37 -64.47
CA GLY A 705 3.03 11.35 -65.16
C GLY A 705 2.25 10.74 -66.32
N SER A 706 2.08 9.42 -66.35
CA SER A 706 1.34 8.77 -67.44
C SER A 706 -0.01 8.29 -66.95
N GLY A 707 -1.08 8.72 -67.62
CA GLY A 707 -2.46 8.44 -67.23
C GLY A 707 -3.25 9.74 -67.13
N ASN A 708 -4.50 9.66 -66.69
CA ASN A 708 -5.36 10.81 -66.55
C ASN A 708 -5.37 11.26 -65.10
N ASP A 709 -4.56 12.25 -64.79
CA ASP A 709 -4.24 12.61 -63.41
C ASP A 709 -5.10 13.77 -62.89
N LYS A 710 -5.22 13.85 -61.57
CA LYS A 710 -5.86 14.97 -60.86
C LYS A 710 -4.83 15.66 -59.99
N LEU A 711 -4.58 16.93 -60.25
CA LEU A 711 -3.62 17.72 -59.49
C LEU A 711 -4.34 18.88 -58.82
N THR A 712 -4.24 18.99 -57.49
CA THR A 712 -4.77 20.12 -56.71
C THR A 712 -3.63 20.76 -55.93
N GLY A 713 -3.22 21.98 -56.32
CA GLY A 713 -2.24 22.82 -55.61
C GLY A 713 -2.65 23.05 -54.15
N SER A 714 -3.82 23.67 -53.99
CA SER A 714 -4.31 24.26 -52.75
C SER A 714 -3.55 25.56 -52.46
N SER A 715 -3.12 25.87 -51.23
CA SER A 715 -2.61 27.22 -50.95
C SER A 715 -1.10 27.31 -51.16
N GLY A 716 -0.68 28.07 -52.15
CA GLY A 716 0.73 28.10 -52.52
C GLY A 716 1.04 28.97 -53.72
N ALA A 717 2.30 28.98 -54.12
CA ALA A 717 2.68 29.18 -55.51
C ALA A 717 3.11 27.83 -56.07
N ASP A 718 2.15 27.08 -56.59
CA ASP A 718 2.35 25.68 -56.96
C ASP A 718 2.78 25.53 -58.42
N VAL A 719 3.52 24.46 -58.69
CA VAL A 719 3.97 24.11 -60.05
C VAL A 719 3.45 22.72 -60.40
N LEU A 720 2.61 22.64 -61.43
CA LEU A 720 1.86 21.47 -61.83
C LEU A 720 2.28 20.97 -63.21
N PHE A 721 2.60 19.68 -63.30
CA PHE A 721 2.91 18.96 -64.54
C PHE A 721 1.93 17.80 -64.68
N GLY A 722 1.13 17.76 -65.74
CA GLY A 722 0.28 16.61 -66.06
C GLY A 722 1.05 15.48 -66.76
N ASP A 723 2.03 15.87 -67.58
CA ASP A 723 2.75 15.07 -68.57
C ASP A 723 1.85 14.41 -69.63
N SER A 724 1.45 13.17 -69.42
CA SER A 724 0.88 12.33 -70.48
C SER A 724 -0.46 11.70 -70.13
N GLY A 725 -1.53 12.37 -70.52
CA GLY A 725 -2.86 11.83 -70.60
C GLY A 725 -3.86 12.98 -70.63
N ALA A 726 -5.11 12.71 -70.27
CA ALA A 726 -6.11 13.76 -70.16
C ALA A 726 -6.17 14.24 -68.70
N ASP A 727 -5.34 15.23 -68.38
CA ASP A 727 -5.10 15.64 -67.00
C ASP A 727 -6.05 16.74 -66.54
N ARG A 728 -6.33 16.76 -65.23
CA ARG A 728 -7.23 17.73 -64.59
C ARG A 728 -6.48 18.52 -63.53
N PHE A 729 -6.28 19.81 -63.80
CA PHE A 729 -5.72 20.78 -62.85
C PHE A 729 -6.88 21.45 -62.10
N ILE A 730 -6.99 21.19 -60.80
CA ILE A 730 -8.17 21.50 -59.99
C ILE A 730 -7.89 22.68 -59.06
N PHE A 731 -8.75 23.69 -59.12
CA PHE A 731 -8.77 24.83 -58.20
C PHE A 731 -10.14 24.88 -57.51
N LYS A 732 -10.13 24.84 -56.17
CA LYS A 732 -11.31 24.72 -55.32
C LYS A 732 -11.68 26.02 -54.62
N SER A 733 -10.74 26.96 -54.48
CA SER A 733 -10.94 28.25 -53.83
C SER A 733 -10.24 29.38 -54.57
N LEU A 734 -10.72 30.61 -54.39
CA LEU A 734 -10.04 31.83 -54.85
C LEU A 734 -8.67 32.04 -54.19
N SER A 735 -8.45 31.40 -53.04
CA SER A 735 -7.18 31.43 -52.33
C SER A 735 -6.14 30.46 -52.87
N ASP A 736 -6.53 29.51 -53.72
CA ASP A 736 -5.62 28.49 -54.21
C ASP A 736 -4.54 29.13 -55.09
N SER A 737 -4.93 30.09 -55.93
CA SER A 737 -3.99 30.87 -56.73
C SER A 737 -4.34 32.36 -56.74
N THR A 738 -3.36 33.23 -56.64
CA THR A 738 -3.53 34.68 -56.53
C THR A 738 -3.13 35.41 -57.81
N VAL A 739 -3.47 36.69 -57.88
CA VAL A 739 -2.98 37.58 -58.96
C VAL A 739 -1.52 37.97 -58.80
N SER A 740 -0.93 37.79 -57.60
CA SER A 740 0.46 38.14 -57.32
C SER A 740 1.39 37.05 -57.83
N SER A 741 2.58 37.41 -58.34
CA SER A 741 3.54 36.42 -58.83
C SER A 741 4.10 35.50 -57.74
N SER A 742 3.95 35.86 -56.47
CA SER A 742 4.47 35.12 -55.31
C SER A 742 3.51 34.06 -54.74
N GLY A 743 2.27 34.02 -55.24
CA GLY A 743 1.25 33.06 -54.82
C GLY A 743 0.38 32.67 -56.00
N ARG A 744 0.95 32.60 -57.20
CA ARG A 744 0.25 32.24 -58.44
C ARG A 744 0.73 30.87 -58.86
N ASP A 745 -0.21 29.98 -59.11
CA ASP A 745 0.07 28.64 -59.58
C ASP A 745 0.40 28.63 -61.06
N THR A 746 1.28 27.72 -61.43
CA THR A 746 1.81 27.54 -62.78
C THR A 746 1.56 26.11 -63.25
N ILE A 747 0.93 25.98 -64.40
CA ILE A 747 0.83 24.73 -65.16
C ILE A 747 1.88 24.77 -66.26
N GLU A 748 2.81 23.82 -66.30
CA GLU A 748 3.98 23.92 -67.17
C GLU A 748 3.80 23.23 -68.53
N ASP A 749 2.92 22.24 -68.64
CA ASP A 749 2.85 21.35 -69.80
C ASP A 749 1.43 21.15 -70.37
N PHE A 750 0.51 22.09 -70.11
CA PHE A 750 -0.88 22.00 -70.55
C PHE A 750 -1.01 21.67 -72.04
N SER A 751 -1.72 20.58 -72.35
CA SER A 751 -1.87 20.02 -73.69
C SER A 751 -3.31 19.65 -74.02
N ARG A 752 -3.98 20.57 -74.75
CA ARG A 752 -5.32 20.31 -75.30
C ARG A 752 -5.40 19.04 -76.15
N SER A 753 -4.32 18.67 -76.84
CA SER A 753 -4.26 17.47 -77.67
C SER A 753 -4.27 16.17 -76.88
N GLN A 754 -3.75 16.19 -75.65
CA GLN A 754 -3.75 15.04 -74.75
C GLN A 754 -5.06 14.94 -73.95
N GLY A 755 -5.75 16.07 -73.81
CA GLY A 755 -7.13 16.13 -73.29
C GLY A 755 -7.28 17.00 -72.06
N ASP A 756 -6.23 17.72 -71.68
CA ASP A 756 -6.13 18.44 -70.42
C ASP A 756 -7.25 19.44 -70.21
N ARG A 757 -7.62 19.61 -68.94
CA ARG A 757 -8.67 20.48 -68.48
C ARG A 757 -8.26 21.23 -67.22
N ILE A 758 -8.62 22.50 -67.18
CA ILE A 758 -8.54 23.34 -65.98
C ILE A 758 -9.91 23.35 -65.33
N ASP A 759 -9.98 22.86 -64.11
CA ASP A 759 -11.22 22.72 -63.37
C ASP A 759 -11.38 23.83 -62.34
N LEU A 760 -12.38 24.67 -62.58
CA LEU A 760 -12.77 25.80 -61.74
C LEU A 760 -14.20 25.62 -61.19
N SER A 761 -14.81 24.45 -61.38
CA SER A 761 -16.23 24.22 -61.08
C SER A 761 -16.58 24.29 -59.59
N ALA A 762 -15.57 24.23 -58.72
CA ALA A 762 -15.71 24.39 -57.28
C ALA A 762 -15.63 25.85 -56.81
N ILE A 763 -15.15 26.77 -57.65
CA ILE A 763 -15.08 28.20 -57.34
C ILE A 763 -16.41 28.84 -57.74
N ASP A 764 -17.08 29.45 -56.76
CA ASP A 764 -18.28 30.25 -57.04
C ASP A 764 -17.92 31.50 -57.86
N ALA A 765 -18.41 31.53 -59.10
CA ALA A 765 -18.13 32.62 -60.01
C ALA A 765 -18.78 33.95 -59.61
N SER A 766 -19.72 34.00 -58.66
CA SER A 766 -20.33 35.29 -58.26
C SER A 766 -20.54 35.47 -56.77
N THR A 767 -19.70 36.32 -56.17
CA THR A 767 -19.87 36.78 -54.78
C THR A 767 -21.14 37.63 -54.54
N LYS A 768 -21.86 37.96 -55.61
CA LYS A 768 -23.10 38.78 -55.59
C LYS A 768 -24.37 37.95 -55.66
N SER A 769 -24.28 36.65 -55.92
CA SER A 769 -25.42 35.74 -56.06
C SER A 769 -25.30 34.60 -55.04
N SER A 770 -26.42 33.92 -54.75
CA SER A 770 -26.45 32.82 -53.79
C SER A 770 -26.43 31.47 -54.50
N GLY A 771 -25.60 30.52 -54.04
CA GLY A 771 -25.40 29.21 -54.67
C GLY A 771 -24.04 29.15 -55.39
N ASN A 772 -23.70 28.05 -56.05
CA ASN A 772 -22.47 27.96 -56.85
C ASN A 772 -22.76 28.37 -58.31
N GLN A 773 -22.18 29.48 -58.78
CA GLN A 773 -22.32 29.92 -60.18
C GLN A 773 -21.14 29.48 -61.04
N ALA A 774 -21.43 29.11 -62.29
CA ALA A 774 -20.41 28.80 -63.29
C ALA A 774 -19.82 30.08 -63.92
N PHE A 775 -18.54 30.06 -64.26
CA PHE A 775 -17.91 31.16 -64.99
C PHE A 775 -18.42 31.28 -66.43
N SER A 776 -18.52 32.52 -66.90
CA SER A 776 -18.71 32.88 -68.30
C SER A 776 -17.37 33.21 -68.95
N PHE A 777 -16.88 32.31 -69.82
CA PHE A 777 -15.64 32.51 -70.56
C PHE A 777 -15.79 33.57 -71.67
N VAL A 778 -15.03 34.68 -71.59
CA VAL A 778 -15.08 35.82 -72.53
C VAL A 778 -13.88 35.87 -73.52
N GLY A 779 -12.98 34.90 -73.45
CA GLY A 779 -11.75 34.85 -74.29
C GLY A 779 -10.76 35.95 -73.90
N GLU A 780 -10.17 36.64 -74.89
CA GLU A 780 -9.21 37.74 -74.65
C GLU A 780 -9.86 39.09 -74.31
N LYS A 781 -11.19 39.18 -74.39
CA LYS A 781 -11.93 40.42 -74.18
C LYS A 781 -11.74 40.93 -72.74
N SER A 782 -11.67 42.25 -72.58
CA SER A 782 -11.75 42.89 -71.27
C SER A 782 -13.08 42.58 -70.59
N TYR A 783 -13.07 42.54 -69.25
CA TYR A 783 -14.28 42.37 -68.44
C TYR A 783 -15.35 43.42 -68.78
N SER A 784 -16.59 42.99 -68.92
CA SER A 784 -17.74 43.86 -69.17
C SER A 784 -18.20 44.58 -67.90
N GLY A 785 -17.81 44.07 -66.72
CA GLY A 785 -18.28 44.49 -65.39
C GLY A 785 -19.42 43.64 -64.85
N LYS A 786 -19.63 42.44 -65.42
CA LYS A 786 -20.46 41.40 -64.83
C LYS A 786 -19.58 40.52 -63.96
N ALA A 787 -20.09 40.11 -62.80
CA ALA A 787 -19.44 39.09 -61.98
C ALA A 787 -19.46 37.73 -62.72
N GLY A 788 -18.44 36.91 -62.46
CA GLY A 788 -18.29 35.58 -63.01
C GLY A 788 -17.73 35.55 -64.41
N GLU A 789 -16.90 36.52 -64.79
CA GLU A 789 -16.24 36.52 -66.09
C GLU A 789 -14.83 35.90 -65.98
N LEU A 790 -14.52 34.96 -66.88
CA LEU A 790 -13.21 34.32 -67.01
C LEU A 790 -12.57 34.70 -68.35
N ARG A 791 -11.32 35.15 -68.34
CA ARG A 791 -10.57 35.58 -69.53
C ARG A 791 -9.15 35.01 -69.53
N TYR A 792 -8.47 35.10 -70.67
CA TYR A 792 -7.02 34.86 -70.75
C TYR A 792 -6.26 36.01 -71.42
N VAL A 793 -4.94 36.07 -71.20
CA VAL A 793 -4.00 37.02 -71.83
C VAL A 793 -2.68 36.32 -72.12
N ASN A 794 -2.23 36.36 -73.38
CA ASN A 794 -0.89 35.92 -73.77
C ASN A 794 0.11 37.07 -73.56
N LYS A 795 1.17 36.82 -72.79
CA LYS A 795 2.19 37.83 -72.48
C LYS A 795 3.54 37.17 -72.20
N ASP A 796 4.60 37.72 -72.77
CA ASP A 796 6.00 37.34 -72.49
C ASP A 796 6.31 35.84 -72.74
N GLY A 797 5.53 35.16 -73.58
CA GLY A 797 5.69 33.72 -73.89
C GLY A 797 4.72 32.81 -73.15
N ASP A 798 3.99 33.34 -72.16
CA ASP A 798 3.08 32.61 -71.28
C ASP A 798 1.61 32.98 -71.52
N THR A 799 0.70 32.12 -71.06
CA THR A 799 -0.74 32.38 -71.01
C THR A 799 -1.18 32.60 -69.58
N PHE A 800 -1.85 33.70 -69.29
CA PHE A 800 -2.41 33.99 -67.97
C PHE A 800 -3.93 33.94 -68.00
N ILE A 801 -4.52 33.09 -67.16
CA ILE A 801 -5.96 33.02 -66.93
C ILE A 801 -6.32 33.94 -65.77
N TYR A 802 -7.41 34.68 -65.90
CA TYR A 802 -7.91 35.58 -64.86
C TYR A 802 -9.42 35.44 -64.72
N GLY A 803 -9.92 35.47 -63.48
CA GLY A 803 -11.36 35.55 -63.19
C GLY A 803 -11.72 36.79 -62.36
N ASP A 804 -12.86 37.40 -62.67
CA ASP A 804 -13.51 38.48 -61.91
C ASP A 804 -14.83 37.95 -61.34
N VAL A 805 -14.86 37.66 -60.04
CA VAL A 805 -16.03 37.10 -59.34
C VAL A 805 -16.92 38.17 -58.70
N ASN A 806 -16.46 39.42 -58.64
CA ASN A 806 -17.18 40.50 -57.96
C ASN A 806 -17.72 41.56 -58.95
N GLY A 807 -17.28 41.55 -60.20
CA GLY A 807 -17.71 42.44 -61.29
C GLY A 807 -17.13 43.86 -61.24
N ASP A 808 -16.04 44.10 -60.51
CA ASP A 808 -15.35 45.40 -60.44
C ASP A 808 -14.35 45.64 -61.58
N ARG A 809 -14.22 44.67 -62.51
CA ARG A 809 -13.29 44.65 -63.64
C ARG A 809 -11.83 44.46 -63.24
N LYS A 810 -11.56 43.95 -62.03
CA LYS A 810 -10.25 43.49 -61.61
C LYS A 810 -10.28 41.97 -61.45
N SER A 811 -9.14 41.35 -61.65
CA SER A 811 -9.00 39.92 -61.45
C SER A 811 -8.92 39.63 -59.94
N ASP A 812 -9.69 38.65 -59.48
CA ASP A 812 -9.68 38.17 -58.10
C ASP A 812 -8.68 37.00 -57.92
N PHE A 813 -8.42 36.22 -58.97
CA PHE A 813 -7.40 35.18 -59.02
C PHE A 813 -6.69 35.15 -60.38
N SER A 814 -5.56 34.46 -60.46
CA SER A 814 -4.92 34.18 -61.75
C SER A 814 -4.21 32.83 -61.78
N ILE A 815 -4.08 32.20 -62.95
CA ILE A 815 -3.30 30.97 -63.15
C ILE A 815 -2.35 31.21 -64.33
N LYS A 816 -1.09 30.80 -64.21
CA LYS A 816 -0.13 30.83 -65.32
C LYS A 816 -0.12 29.47 -66.04
N ILE A 817 -0.05 29.49 -67.36
CA ILE A 817 0.41 28.36 -68.17
C ILE A 817 1.74 28.76 -68.81
N ASP A 818 2.78 27.94 -68.65
CA ASP A 818 4.14 28.15 -69.21
C ASP A 818 4.23 27.85 -70.71
N ALA A 819 3.25 28.36 -71.46
CA ALA A 819 3.18 28.25 -72.90
C ALA A 819 2.25 29.34 -73.45
N ASN A 820 2.44 29.70 -74.72
CA ASN A 820 1.57 30.61 -75.44
C ASN A 820 0.44 29.82 -76.12
N ILE A 821 -0.74 29.78 -75.51
CA ILE A 821 -1.88 28.94 -75.90
C ILE A 821 -3.15 29.78 -75.98
N ASP A 822 -3.80 29.77 -77.15
CA ASP A 822 -5.12 30.36 -77.32
C ASP A 822 -6.18 29.45 -76.69
N LEU A 823 -6.65 29.79 -75.48
CA LEU A 823 -7.61 28.99 -74.73
C LEU A 823 -9.05 29.13 -75.27
N VAL A 824 -9.81 28.03 -75.23
CA VAL A 824 -11.22 27.94 -75.62
C VAL A 824 -12.07 27.47 -74.45
N LYS A 825 -13.39 27.69 -74.51
CA LYS A 825 -14.32 27.25 -73.45
C LYS A 825 -14.18 25.76 -73.10
N GLY A 826 -13.85 24.92 -74.08
CA GLY A 826 -13.68 23.47 -73.88
C GLY A 826 -12.45 23.06 -73.08
N ASP A 827 -11.50 23.97 -72.84
CA ASP A 827 -10.31 23.71 -72.00
C ASP A 827 -10.64 23.78 -70.50
N PHE A 828 -11.84 24.24 -70.15
CA PHE A 828 -12.27 24.45 -68.79
C PHE A 828 -13.43 23.55 -68.38
N ILE A 829 -13.46 23.18 -67.10
CA ILE A 829 -14.64 22.66 -66.41
C ILE A 829 -15.14 23.82 -65.52
N LEU A 830 -16.31 24.39 -65.87
CA LEU A 830 -16.85 25.63 -65.28
C LEU A 830 -18.19 25.42 -64.60
#